data_AF-A0A1M3M9B1-F1
#
_entry.id   AF-A0A1M3M9B1-F1
#
_cell.length_a   1.000
_cell.length_b   1.000
_cell.length_c   1.000
_cell.angle_alpha   90.00
_cell.angle_beta   90.00
_cell.angle_gamma   90.00
#
_symmetry.space_group_name_H-M   'P 1'
#
loop_
_entity.id
_entity.type
_entity.pdbx_description
1 polymer ?
#
loop_
_entity_poly.entity_id
_entity_poly.type
_entity_poly.pdbx_seq_one_letter_code
_entity_poly.pdbx_strand_id
1 'polypeptide(L)'
;MKMRTTFLLALLVSAGTVFGQQLLLHYALTTERPGARQVDDQLGGFTGQLRNSAVVSMVNDVPVIDLGASNGYVDMGAPTGNLIAALADFTIATQLYIPESSSIGGNGNFVWTFANSTNMASTANGNMFFTANATRFAISRTHYSAEQTVRQGSELPKGYWIQLSYTQSNSVGRIYIDGVLVASSAISIPPSALGATAYNFIGRSCYSGDAYLKGALLRDFRIYDGALNSVEIAQLAELVYPMNRELYQAALNEAVQALVLPGTVSADFRLPLTAAGGVSIAWISNRPDVISSEGFVNRPAYGSQPAEVELVARLTYRGLQAEKSMQVVVLPALSDDESVLRDAAATSLPLEARMVYHQLNLPFSAPEGSRISWKSGSPDFINDAGKVVKLAAGNKLPVQLTATFKKGKAETARTFTAYVAPRDEREAYLFAYFTGNSQSQEQVRYAISADGLSYTPLNGGNPVIGSDTIALKKAVRDPHILRGADGKTFYMVLTDMRSAEGWSSNRGLVMLRSTDLVNWQHARVHFPTRWPETWNNVTRVWAPQTIYDAEAGKYLVYFSLLSNDGRATYDRIYYCYANDDFTDLEGEPRILFDRGTSTIDGDIVFNEADSLYHLFFKNESLGGISKVTSTRLTAAAGQSDGAQWSTPSARLQPTNKAVEGAGVFRRINTDEWVLMYDCYTSGHYQFTSSRDLLRFSFLKDDYSIAARHGTTITLTRDEVATLLRRFPLDGLSPDPQGSRNPQVRQERVTINTSARTVYLPVAYGTDLTAFDPMLYAAPGALIVPAGEQDFSKGAVTYMLNAGGTTVSYRVTAAVESNPVLEGDRAEPDVLFSRKTNRFYLYSVAGGGIEVASSVDLVNWINEGKILESPVVVSSPSVVEHFDATQASWRYYLYYIAETDGKRIAMAVGDHPTGEFVKSAGILEIAAGNPSATPSSLPATSPVSVTAFTDSLSNITYLYWNDAALWGVALQPDFRTPAGEPVRLADEASAGIEVFSREGKYYFMRTAPAARLVYSEGASPLAPLGSSSIVLQLETTAQAHPSVIRVPGTGDWYVAFQRNAASGIGFEKMNFDAGGIILPVTPTYTGIEAVAVSEDLVNAIENPIFKAINLPDGWYNLQGQKIDKANRMKGAVYIKVSGGKAVKELRW
;
A
#
# COMPACT_ATOMS: atom_id res chain seq x y z
N MET A 1 29.68 11.81 41.19
CA MET A 1 30.96 12.28 41.81
C MET A 1 32.22 12.07 40.93
N LYS A 2 32.17 11.29 39.83
CA LYS A 2 33.28 11.13 38.85
C LYS A 2 33.33 12.20 37.72
N MET A 3 32.40 13.16 37.71
CA MET A 3 32.13 14.06 36.57
C MET A 3 32.99 15.35 36.53
N ARG A 4 33.64 15.73 37.64
CA ARG A 4 34.45 16.96 37.69
C ARG A 4 35.86 16.81 37.11
N THR A 5 36.41 15.60 37.05
CA THR A 5 37.85 15.41 36.78
C THR A 5 38.22 15.41 35.30
N THR A 6 37.31 15.02 34.40
CA THR A 6 37.58 15.01 32.94
C THR A 6 37.30 16.37 32.29
N PHE A 7 36.32 17.13 32.80
CA PHE A 7 36.03 18.48 32.32
C PHE A 7 37.10 19.51 32.74
N LEU A 8 37.81 19.27 33.85
CA LEU A 8 38.93 20.12 34.27
C LEU A 8 40.16 20.01 33.36
N LEU A 9 40.30 18.94 32.55
CA LEU A 9 41.45 18.79 31.65
C LEU A 9 41.29 19.60 30.36
N ALA A 10 40.06 19.85 29.89
CA ALA A 10 39.79 20.76 28.77
C ALA A 10 39.89 22.24 29.19
N LEU A 11 39.79 22.53 30.50
CA LEU A 11 40.01 23.87 31.07
C LEU A 11 41.47 24.34 31.00
N LEU A 12 42.45 23.48 30.65
CA LEU A 12 43.87 23.84 30.60
C LEU A 12 44.34 24.46 29.27
N VAL A 13 43.47 24.59 28.25
CA VAL A 13 43.76 25.40 27.05
C VAL A 13 43.34 26.87 27.25
N SER A 14 43.15 27.30 28.51
CA SER A 14 43.00 28.71 28.87
C SER A 14 44.38 29.34 29.15
N ALA A 15 45.15 29.58 28.09
CA ALA A 15 46.24 30.57 28.09
C ALA A 15 46.57 30.86 26.62
N GLY A 16 46.54 32.13 26.23
CA GLY A 16 46.73 32.61 24.85
C GLY A 16 48.14 32.43 24.26
N THR A 17 48.73 31.24 24.38
CA THR A 17 50.09 30.91 23.88
C THR A 17 50.21 29.51 23.25
N VAL A 18 49.14 28.73 23.11
CA VAL A 18 49.22 27.35 22.55
C VAL A 18 49.17 27.32 21.02
N PHE A 19 48.57 28.33 20.40
CA PHE A 19 48.49 28.46 18.94
C PHE A 19 49.48 29.53 18.47
N GLY A 20 50.10 29.33 17.30
CA GLY A 20 51.10 30.26 16.75
C GLY A 20 50.54 31.62 16.34
N GLN A 21 49.21 31.78 16.34
CA GLN A 21 48.46 32.98 15.94
C GLN A 21 47.85 33.70 17.16
N GLN A 22 47.73 35.03 17.09
CA GLN A 22 47.19 35.83 18.19
C GLN A 22 45.67 35.70 18.27
N LEU A 23 45.14 35.25 19.42
CA LEU A 23 43.69 35.24 19.70
C LEU A 23 43.22 36.67 20.00
N LEU A 24 42.16 37.13 19.34
CA LEU A 24 41.64 38.51 19.44
C LEU A 24 40.30 38.61 20.18
N LEU A 25 39.48 37.56 20.13
CA LEU A 25 38.18 37.50 20.81
C LEU A 25 37.87 36.05 21.16
N HIS A 26 37.36 35.81 22.37
CA HIS A 26 36.98 34.48 22.83
C HIS A 26 35.78 34.48 23.79
N TYR A 27 34.61 34.09 23.27
CA TYR A 27 33.44 33.78 24.10
C TYR A 27 33.48 32.31 24.52
N ALA A 28 34.21 32.04 25.62
CA ALA A 28 34.44 30.68 26.11
C ALA A 28 33.27 30.09 26.91
N LEU A 29 32.40 30.94 27.48
CA LEU A 29 31.30 30.55 28.36
C LEU A 29 31.80 29.75 29.58
N THR A 30 32.59 30.38 30.45
CA THR A 30 33.22 29.72 31.61
C THR A 30 32.69 30.23 32.95
N THR A 31 32.15 31.45 32.99
CA THR A 31 31.73 32.13 34.24
C THR A 31 30.27 32.59 34.20
N GLU A 32 29.65 32.58 33.02
CA GLU A 32 28.29 33.01 32.76
C GLU A 32 27.27 32.03 33.36
N ARG A 33 26.24 32.59 34.00
CA ARG A 33 25.19 31.80 34.65
C ARG A 33 24.02 31.53 33.69
N PRO A 34 23.27 30.43 33.90
CA PRO A 34 22.04 30.20 33.16
C PRO A 34 21.09 31.41 33.32
N GLY A 35 20.46 31.82 32.23
CA GLY A 35 19.61 33.01 32.19
C GLY A 35 20.35 34.32 31.85
N ALA A 36 21.69 34.33 31.79
CA ALA A 36 22.44 35.52 31.43
C ALA A 36 22.09 36.03 30.03
N ARG A 37 22.05 37.36 29.88
CA ARG A 37 21.71 38.07 28.64
C ARG A 37 22.92 38.76 28.00
N GLN A 38 24.11 38.43 28.47
CA GLN A 38 25.37 38.87 27.89
C GLN A 38 26.41 37.76 28.00
N VAL A 39 27.42 37.83 27.15
CA VAL A 39 28.61 36.97 27.16
C VAL A 39 29.85 37.85 27.06
N ASP A 40 30.82 37.59 27.93
CA ASP A 40 32.00 38.44 28.06
C ASP A 40 33.21 37.74 27.43
N ASP A 41 34.00 38.51 26.68
CA ASP A 41 35.26 38.03 26.11
C ASP A 41 36.27 37.71 27.22
N GLN A 42 36.88 36.53 27.16
CA GLN A 42 37.88 36.09 28.14
C GLN A 42 39.16 36.91 28.11
N LEU A 43 39.49 37.54 26.98
CA LEU A 43 40.66 38.42 26.86
C LEU A 43 40.40 39.83 27.41
N GLY A 44 39.12 40.17 27.64
CA GLY A 44 38.67 41.50 28.01
C GLY A 44 38.60 42.45 26.82
N GLY A 45 37.57 43.30 26.79
CA GLY A 45 37.43 44.38 25.80
C GLY A 45 36.19 44.30 24.91
N PHE A 46 35.55 43.12 24.82
CA PHE A 46 34.31 42.93 24.05
C PHE A 46 33.24 42.21 24.87
N THR A 47 31.99 42.68 24.78
CA THR A 47 30.83 42.06 25.41
C THR A 47 29.74 41.86 24.37
N GLY A 48 29.33 40.61 24.16
CA GLY A 48 28.21 40.24 23.31
C GLY A 48 26.89 40.33 24.06
N GLN A 49 25.93 41.09 23.54
CA GLN A 49 24.58 41.21 24.11
C GLN A 49 23.65 40.17 23.47
N LEU A 50 23.01 39.33 24.28
CA LEU A 50 22.07 38.32 23.80
C LEU A 50 20.69 38.98 23.64
N ARG A 51 20.22 39.06 22.40
CA ARG A 51 19.01 39.78 22.00
C ARG A 51 17.83 38.84 21.79
N ASN A 52 16.62 39.39 21.95
CA ASN A 52 15.36 38.69 21.78
C ASN A 52 15.28 37.39 22.61
N SER A 53 15.15 36.24 21.96
CA SER A 53 15.04 34.93 22.61
C SER A 53 16.38 34.31 23.03
N ALA A 54 17.51 34.95 22.68
CA ALA A 54 18.81 34.38 23.01
C ALA A 54 19.11 34.50 24.51
N VAL A 55 19.62 33.42 25.10
CA VAL A 55 19.98 33.35 26.52
C VAL A 55 21.13 32.37 26.73
N VAL A 56 21.90 32.54 27.80
CA VAL A 56 22.81 31.48 28.25
C VAL A 56 21.98 30.36 28.89
N SER A 57 22.08 29.13 28.38
CA SER A 57 21.43 27.94 28.93
C SER A 57 22.46 26.87 29.31
N MET A 58 22.02 25.73 29.83
CA MET A 58 22.90 24.62 30.22
C MET A 58 22.56 23.37 29.42
N VAL A 59 23.58 22.72 28.87
CA VAL A 59 23.49 21.36 28.29
C VAL A 59 24.47 20.48 29.06
N ASN A 60 23.97 19.48 29.78
CA ASN A 60 24.78 18.59 30.64
C ASN A 60 25.76 19.34 31.56
N ASP A 61 25.27 20.34 32.29
CA ASP A 61 26.06 21.22 33.16
C ASP A 61 27.13 22.09 32.44
N VAL A 62 27.08 22.19 31.10
CA VAL A 62 27.93 23.07 30.29
C VAL A 62 27.13 24.29 29.84
N PRO A 63 27.58 25.53 30.12
CA PRO A 63 26.89 26.72 29.66
C PRO A 63 27.07 26.92 28.15
N VAL A 64 25.98 27.25 27.46
CA VAL A 64 25.93 27.46 26.00
C VAL A 64 25.10 28.70 25.69
N ILE A 65 25.36 29.35 24.57
CA ILE A 65 24.45 30.36 24.00
C ILE A 65 23.34 29.61 23.29
N ASP A 66 22.11 29.74 23.79
CA ASP A 66 20.91 29.24 23.14
C ASP A 66 20.24 30.38 22.38
N LEU A 67 20.12 30.25 21.05
CA LEU A 67 19.49 31.26 20.20
C LEU A 67 17.95 31.25 20.29
N GLY A 68 17.37 30.22 20.93
CA GLY A 68 15.94 30.07 21.12
C GLY A 68 15.18 29.72 19.84
N ALA A 69 13.93 29.29 20.00
CA ALA A 69 13.11 28.76 18.89
C ALA A 69 12.57 29.82 17.91
N SER A 70 12.86 31.11 18.09
CA SER A 70 12.27 32.21 17.31
C SER A 70 13.29 33.10 16.60
N ASN A 71 13.76 34.19 17.21
CA ASN A 71 14.61 35.20 16.56
C ASN A 71 15.75 35.71 17.47
N GLY A 72 16.27 34.85 18.36
CA GLY A 72 17.40 35.19 19.20
C GLY A 72 18.71 35.26 18.41
N TYR A 73 19.60 36.15 18.84
CA TYR A 73 20.92 36.35 18.26
C TYR A 73 21.85 37.04 19.27
N VAL A 74 23.16 36.96 19.05
CA VAL A 74 24.15 37.73 19.81
C VAL A 74 24.53 38.97 19.01
N ASP A 75 24.54 40.12 19.66
CA ASP A 75 25.04 41.39 19.14
C ASP A 75 26.39 41.69 19.78
N MET A 76 27.47 41.53 19.02
CA MET A 76 28.84 41.74 19.48
C MET A 76 29.19 43.23 19.56
N GLY A 77 28.35 44.11 19.02
CA GLY A 77 28.54 45.55 19.03
C GLY A 77 29.51 46.07 17.96
N ALA A 78 29.47 47.38 17.73
CA ALA A 78 30.34 48.06 16.77
C ALA A 78 31.85 47.97 17.08
N PRO A 79 32.33 47.93 18.36
CA PRO A 79 33.75 47.78 18.65
C PRO A 79 34.39 46.53 18.03
N THR A 80 33.66 45.42 17.93
CA THR A 80 34.13 44.20 17.25
C THR A 80 34.48 44.46 15.78
N GLY A 81 33.84 45.43 15.13
CA GLY A 81 34.17 45.83 13.77
C GLY A 81 35.59 46.38 13.61
N ASN A 82 36.17 46.95 14.67
CA ASN A 82 37.57 47.39 14.64
C ASN A 82 38.54 46.21 14.53
N LEU A 83 38.19 45.04 15.08
CA LEU A 83 38.96 43.81 14.87
C LEU A 83 38.90 43.41 13.39
N ILE A 84 37.70 43.38 12.81
CA ILE A 84 37.48 43.02 11.40
C ILE A 84 38.28 43.94 10.46
N ALA A 85 38.31 45.24 10.75
CA ALA A 85 39.06 46.23 9.98
C ALA A 85 40.58 46.00 9.99
N ALA A 86 41.11 45.32 11.00
CA ALA A 86 42.54 45.04 11.16
C ALA A 86 42.96 43.69 10.56
N LEU A 87 42.01 42.79 10.25
CA LEU A 87 42.33 41.43 9.81
C LEU A 87 42.74 41.36 8.33
N ALA A 88 43.78 40.57 8.06
CA ALA A 88 44.20 40.16 6.72
C ALA A 88 44.08 38.64 6.57
N ASP A 89 45.06 37.89 7.11
CA ASP A 89 44.93 36.45 7.34
C ASP A 89 44.21 36.24 8.67
N PHE A 90 43.27 35.30 8.75
CA PHE A 90 42.44 35.16 9.97
C PHE A 90 41.81 33.78 10.12
N THR A 91 41.32 33.51 11.33
CA THR A 91 40.49 32.34 11.64
C THR A 91 39.28 32.73 12.47
N ILE A 92 38.10 32.21 12.12
CA ILE A 92 36.91 32.23 12.98
C ILE A 92 36.52 30.79 13.28
N ALA A 93 36.32 30.47 14.56
CA ALA A 93 35.96 29.13 15.01
C ALA A 93 34.84 29.17 16.05
N THR A 94 33.99 28.14 16.07
CA THR A 94 32.95 27.97 17.10
C THR A 94 32.53 26.51 17.21
N GLN A 95 32.03 26.14 18.38
CA GLN A 95 31.30 24.89 18.58
C GLN A 95 29.81 25.16 18.39
N LEU A 96 29.17 24.37 17.53
CA LEU A 96 27.79 24.59 17.10
C LEU A 96 26.98 23.30 17.19
N TYR A 97 25.80 23.36 17.80
CA TYR A 97 24.79 22.30 17.74
C TYR A 97 23.54 22.85 17.06
N ILE A 98 23.11 22.19 15.98
CA ILE A 98 21.82 22.46 15.33
C ILE A 98 20.89 21.29 15.66
N PRO A 99 19.72 21.52 16.28
CA PRO A 99 18.76 20.44 16.52
C PRO A 99 18.37 19.70 15.25
N GLU A 100 18.19 18.38 15.34
CA GLU A 100 17.77 17.53 14.20
C GLU A 100 16.47 18.05 13.55
N SER A 101 15.56 18.57 14.37
CA SER A 101 14.28 19.13 13.96
C SER A 101 14.36 20.53 13.33
N SER A 102 15.55 21.17 13.29
CA SER A 102 15.68 22.53 12.77
C SER A 102 15.63 22.59 11.24
N SER A 103 14.72 23.40 10.71
CA SER A 103 14.64 23.71 9.28
C SER A 103 15.58 24.86 8.92
N ILE A 104 16.67 24.55 8.21
CA ILE A 104 17.67 25.55 7.80
C ILE A 104 17.82 25.68 6.27
N GLY A 105 16.97 25.06 5.46
CA GLY A 105 17.11 25.09 3.99
C GLY A 105 16.83 26.45 3.33
N GLY A 106 16.16 27.38 4.02
CA GLY A 106 15.85 28.72 3.49
C GLY A 106 17.02 29.71 3.52
N ASN A 107 16.84 30.86 2.86
CA ASN A 107 17.79 31.99 2.91
C ASN A 107 17.96 32.51 4.34
N GLY A 108 19.16 32.99 4.69
CA GLY A 108 19.55 33.32 6.05
C GLY A 108 20.25 32.17 6.75
N ASN A 109 19.87 31.91 8.01
CA ASN A 109 20.48 30.90 8.88
C ASN A 109 21.99 31.15 9.08
N PHE A 110 22.35 32.42 9.33
CA PHE A 110 23.76 32.82 9.44
C PHE A 110 24.30 32.42 10.81
N VAL A 111 25.42 31.71 10.84
CA VAL A 111 26.13 31.34 12.07
C VAL A 111 26.78 32.60 12.65
N TRP A 112 27.50 33.37 11.83
CA TRP A 112 28.02 34.69 12.19
C TRP A 112 27.96 35.68 11.02
N THR A 113 28.04 36.98 11.34
CA THR A 113 27.92 38.09 10.38
C THR A 113 28.68 39.31 10.85
N PHE A 114 29.41 39.95 9.95
CA PHE A 114 30.03 41.25 10.13
C PHE A 114 29.66 42.14 8.95
N ALA A 115 28.95 43.24 9.18
CA ALA A 115 28.37 44.04 8.11
C ALA A 115 28.30 45.53 8.45
N ASN A 116 28.29 46.36 7.41
CA ASN A 116 28.07 47.81 7.53
C ASN A 116 26.59 48.23 7.51
N SER A 117 25.66 47.27 7.43
CA SER A 117 24.21 47.50 7.42
C SER A 117 23.43 46.27 7.87
N THR A 118 22.21 46.49 8.38
CA THR A 118 21.22 45.44 8.68
C THR A 118 20.22 45.21 7.54
N ASN A 119 20.33 45.98 6.45
CA ASN A 119 19.58 45.81 5.23
C ASN A 119 20.52 45.87 4.01
N MET A 120 21.42 44.88 3.93
CA MET A 120 22.53 44.89 2.99
C MET A 120 22.09 44.79 1.52
N ALA A 121 20.87 44.28 1.25
CA ALA A 121 20.30 44.28 -0.11
C ALA A 121 20.11 45.70 -0.65
N SER A 122 19.83 46.68 0.22
CA SER A 122 19.60 48.07 -0.18
C SER A 122 20.85 48.94 -0.08
N THR A 123 21.66 48.77 0.97
CA THR A 123 22.81 49.67 1.22
C THR A 123 24.05 49.29 0.44
N ALA A 124 24.27 48.00 0.18
CA ALA A 124 25.38 47.50 -0.63
C ALA A 124 26.77 48.07 -0.24
N ASN A 125 27.07 48.15 1.06
CA ASN A 125 28.29 48.76 1.61
C ASN A 125 29.21 47.77 2.33
N GLY A 126 29.06 46.47 2.05
CA GLY A 126 30.02 45.43 2.40
C GLY A 126 29.66 44.59 3.63
N ASN A 127 29.88 43.28 3.50
CA ASN A 127 29.65 42.27 4.53
C ASN A 127 30.61 41.08 4.40
N MET A 128 30.70 40.31 5.48
CA MET A 128 31.15 38.92 5.47
C MET A 128 30.31 38.09 6.44
N PHE A 129 30.03 36.84 6.11
CA PHE A 129 29.19 35.96 6.93
C PHE A 129 29.42 34.48 6.64
N PHE A 130 28.92 33.63 7.53
CA PHE A 130 28.87 32.18 7.33
C PHE A 130 27.45 31.66 7.45
N THR A 131 27.02 30.82 6.52
CA THR A 131 25.65 30.28 6.45
C THR A 131 25.59 28.79 6.74
N ALA A 132 24.59 28.38 7.53
CA ALA A 132 24.37 26.98 7.87
C ALA A 132 23.68 26.20 6.74
N ASN A 133 22.88 26.85 5.89
CA ASN A 133 22.07 26.19 4.86
C ASN A 133 22.89 25.60 3.69
N ALA A 134 24.08 26.15 3.45
CA ALA A 134 24.92 25.78 2.31
C ALA A 134 26.38 25.54 2.70
N THR A 135 26.69 25.55 4.00
CA THR A 135 28.05 25.48 4.57
C THR A 135 28.96 26.41 3.78
N ARG A 136 28.65 27.70 3.85
CA ARG A 136 29.22 28.73 2.97
C ARG A 136 29.68 29.94 3.76
N PHE A 137 30.94 30.26 3.57
CA PHE A 137 31.49 31.58 3.86
C PHE A 137 31.32 32.49 2.64
N ALA A 138 30.96 33.75 2.86
CA ALA A 138 30.90 34.77 1.83
C ALA A 138 31.47 36.10 2.32
N ILE A 139 32.12 36.84 1.42
CA ILE A 139 32.57 38.22 1.64
C ILE A 139 32.32 39.08 0.40
N SER A 140 31.87 40.32 0.58
CA SER A 140 31.66 41.28 -0.48
C SER A 140 31.96 42.70 -0.01
N ARG A 141 32.51 43.54 -0.91
CA ARG A 141 32.60 45.00 -0.68
C ARG A 141 31.25 45.70 -0.85
N THR A 142 30.25 45.02 -1.43
CA THR A 142 28.92 45.58 -1.68
C THR A 142 27.82 44.72 -1.05
N HIS A 143 27.28 43.75 -1.79
CA HIS A 143 26.18 42.86 -1.42
C HIS A 143 26.26 41.53 -2.21
N TYR A 144 25.19 40.74 -2.16
CA TYR A 144 25.11 39.36 -2.67
C TYR A 144 25.53 39.18 -4.14
N SER A 145 25.38 40.21 -4.98
CA SER A 145 25.73 40.14 -6.41
C SER A 145 27.23 40.08 -6.68
N ALA A 146 28.07 40.45 -5.70
CA ALA A 146 29.53 40.52 -5.84
C ALA A 146 30.25 39.73 -4.73
N GLU A 147 29.61 38.68 -4.20
CA GLU A 147 30.23 37.80 -3.19
C GLU A 147 31.38 36.99 -3.77
N GLN A 148 32.47 36.90 -3.02
CA GLN A 148 33.43 35.81 -3.12
C GLN A 148 33.10 34.78 -2.04
N THR A 149 33.06 33.50 -2.41
CA THR A 149 32.54 32.45 -1.52
C THR A 149 33.44 31.24 -1.45
N VAL A 150 33.50 30.63 -0.26
CA VAL A 150 33.92 29.23 -0.08
C VAL A 150 32.67 28.45 0.29
N ARG A 151 32.35 27.38 -0.44
CA ARG A 151 31.07 26.67 -0.29
C ARG A 151 31.24 25.17 -0.46
N GLN A 152 30.67 24.39 0.46
CA GLN A 152 30.51 22.93 0.30
C GLN A 152 29.24 22.58 -0.49
N GLY A 153 28.15 23.34 -0.28
CA GLY A 153 26.90 23.16 -1.03
C GLY A 153 25.80 22.42 -0.27
N SER A 154 26.11 21.79 0.85
CA SER A 154 25.19 21.09 1.75
C SER A 154 24.91 21.87 3.04
N GLU A 155 23.79 21.55 3.70
CA GLU A 155 23.49 22.04 5.05
C GLU A 155 24.57 21.59 6.06
N LEU A 156 24.79 22.39 7.11
CA LEU A 156 25.62 21.98 8.24
C LEU A 156 24.97 20.77 8.95
N PRO A 157 25.77 19.85 9.51
CA PRO A 157 25.25 18.71 10.24
C PRO A 157 24.35 19.10 11.42
N LYS A 158 23.36 18.26 11.70
CA LYS A 158 22.35 18.43 12.77
C LYS A 158 22.38 17.26 13.74
N GLY A 159 21.79 17.46 14.91
CA GLY A 159 21.60 16.43 15.94
C GLY A 159 22.85 16.15 16.78
N TYR A 160 23.99 16.78 16.50
CA TYR A 160 25.22 16.68 17.29
C TYR A 160 26.03 17.98 17.23
N TRP A 161 26.95 18.13 18.18
CA TRP A 161 27.87 19.27 18.23
C TRP A 161 28.95 19.11 17.18
N ILE A 162 29.20 20.14 16.39
CA ILE A 162 30.32 20.23 15.47
C ILE A 162 31.31 21.29 15.95
N GLN A 163 32.57 21.12 15.59
CA GLN A 163 33.52 22.21 15.55
C GLN A 163 33.54 22.79 14.14
N LEU A 164 33.18 24.06 14.00
CA LEU A 164 33.17 24.78 12.73
C LEU A 164 34.30 25.80 12.73
N SER A 165 35.18 25.75 11.73
CA SER A 165 36.24 26.75 11.52
C SER A 165 36.30 27.25 10.08
N TYR A 166 36.51 28.56 9.92
CA TYR A 166 36.90 29.17 8.66
C TYR A 166 38.29 29.79 8.81
N THR A 167 39.21 29.46 7.90
CA THR A 167 40.54 30.09 7.83
C THR A 167 40.71 30.78 6.49
N GLN A 168 41.43 31.90 6.47
CA GLN A 168 41.85 32.56 5.23
C GLN A 168 43.30 32.97 5.35
N SER A 169 44.13 32.50 4.41
CA SER A 169 45.52 32.95 4.27
C SER A 169 45.93 32.98 2.81
N ASN A 170 46.79 33.93 2.44
CA ASN A 170 47.32 34.07 1.08
C ASN A 170 46.22 34.06 0.00
N SER A 171 45.11 34.76 0.25
CA SER A 171 43.92 34.80 -0.62
C SER A 171 43.23 33.44 -0.85
N VAL A 172 43.39 32.47 0.05
CA VAL A 172 42.69 31.17 0.00
C VAL A 172 41.89 30.99 1.28
N GLY A 173 40.56 30.92 1.13
CA GLY A 173 39.64 30.60 2.21
C GLY A 173 39.37 29.09 2.30
N ARG A 174 39.25 28.57 3.51
CA ARG A 174 39.04 27.14 3.82
C ARG A 174 38.00 26.98 4.93
N ILE A 175 37.12 25.99 4.76
CA ILE A 175 36.11 25.60 5.75
C ILE A 175 36.48 24.23 6.30
N TYR A 176 36.48 24.11 7.63
CA TYR A 176 36.69 22.87 8.35
C TYR A 176 35.47 22.55 9.22
N ILE A 177 35.07 21.28 9.22
CA ILE A 177 34.07 20.72 10.13
C ILE A 177 34.74 19.56 10.86
N ASP A 178 34.71 19.58 12.19
CA ASP A 178 35.31 18.55 13.06
C ASP A 178 36.78 18.26 12.71
N GLY A 179 37.52 19.32 12.37
CA GLY A 179 38.94 19.25 12.02
C GLY A 179 39.22 18.85 10.56
N VAL A 180 38.20 18.45 9.80
CA VAL A 180 38.32 17.99 8.41
C VAL A 180 38.05 19.14 7.45
N LEU A 181 38.94 19.34 6.47
CA LEU A 181 38.75 20.32 5.40
C LEU A 181 37.59 19.88 4.48
N VAL A 182 36.51 20.66 4.44
CA VAL A 182 35.31 20.34 3.63
C VAL A 182 35.17 21.21 2.37
N ALA A 183 35.77 22.39 2.35
CA ALA A 183 35.77 23.27 1.18
C ALA A 183 36.96 24.23 1.18
N SER A 184 37.44 24.59 -0.01
CA SER A 184 38.49 25.59 -0.21
C SER A 184 38.24 26.36 -1.50
N SER A 185 38.47 27.67 -1.51
CA SER A 185 38.36 28.51 -2.72
C SER A 185 39.20 29.77 -2.61
N ALA A 186 39.50 30.40 -3.74
CA ALA A 186 40.21 31.67 -3.77
C ALA A 186 39.29 32.80 -3.26
N ILE A 187 39.78 33.56 -2.29
CA ILE A 187 39.13 34.74 -1.71
C ILE A 187 40.16 35.86 -1.66
N SER A 188 40.09 36.80 -2.60
CA SER A 188 41.03 37.91 -2.71
C SER A 188 40.62 39.15 -1.90
N ILE A 189 39.42 39.16 -1.31
CA ILE A 189 38.98 40.24 -0.42
C ILE A 189 39.40 39.90 1.02
N PRO A 190 40.29 40.68 1.66
CA PRO A 190 40.55 40.55 3.10
C PRO A 190 39.45 41.25 3.92
N PRO A 191 39.21 40.85 5.18
CA PRO A 191 38.23 41.52 6.04
C PRO A 191 38.49 43.02 6.23
N SER A 192 39.76 43.44 6.30
CA SER A 192 40.17 44.85 6.34
C SER A 192 39.61 45.71 5.21
N ALA A 193 39.28 45.12 4.05
CA ALA A 193 38.65 45.84 2.94
C ALA A 193 37.18 46.24 3.21
N LEU A 194 36.56 45.76 4.29
CA LEU A 194 35.21 46.14 4.72
C LEU A 194 35.21 47.38 5.64
N GLY A 195 36.36 47.75 6.20
CA GLY A 195 36.46 48.76 7.25
C GLY A 195 35.87 48.29 8.59
N ALA A 196 35.65 49.24 9.50
CA ALA A 196 35.09 48.94 10.82
C ALA A 196 33.58 48.68 10.74
N THR A 197 33.20 47.40 10.75
CA THR A 197 31.80 46.98 10.60
C THR A 197 30.92 47.36 11.79
N ALA A 198 29.78 48.00 11.52
CA ALA A 198 28.89 48.50 12.56
C ALA A 198 27.95 47.44 13.16
N TYR A 199 27.67 46.35 12.44
CA TYR A 199 26.67 45.35 12.80
C TYR A 199 27.29 43.94 12.77
N ASN A 200 27.56 43.41 13.95
CA ASN A 200 28.35 42.19 14.14
C ASN A 200 27.54 41.18 14.97
N PHE A 201 27.09 40.10 14.34
CA PHE A 201 26.10 39.17 14.92
C PHE A 201 26.54 37.71 14.91
N ILE A 202 26.01 36.95 15.86
CA ILE A 202 25.96 35.48 15.82
C ILE A 202 24.49 35.07 15.75
N GLY A 203 24.11 34.22 14.79
CA GLY A 203 22.75 33.71 14.63
C GLY A 203 21.78 34.57 13.79
N ARG A 204 22.24 35.70 13.24
CA ARG A 204 21.38 36.67 12.51
C ARG A 204 22.02 37.17 11.22
N SER A 205 21.23 37.24 10.15
CA SER A 205 21.62 37.79 8.85
C SER A 205 21.66 39.33 8.82
N CYS A 206 22.47 39.88 7.90
CA CYS A 206 22.48 41.30 7.54
C CYS A 206 21.46 41.66 6.43
N TYR A 207 20.66 40.68 5.97
CA TYR A 207 19.53 40.89 5.07
C TYR A 207 18.22 40.81 5.85
N SER A 208 17.37 41.84 5.70
CA SER A 208 16.19 42.03 6.56
C SER A 208 15.10 40.97 6.39
N GLY A 209 15.05 40.27 5.25
CA GLY A 209 14.08 39.20 4.96
C GLY A 209 14.57 37.77 5.23
N ASP A 210 15.80 37.61 5.70
CA ASP A 210 16.41 36.30 5.92
C ASP A 210 15.99 35.64 7.24
N ALA A 211 16.00 34.31 7.28
CA ALA A 211 15.74 33.55 8.49
C ALA A 211 16.88 33.69 9.53
N TYR A 212 16.51 33.68 10.81
CA TYR A 212 17.42 33.51 11.94
C TYR A 212 17.85 32.04 12.07
N LEU A 213 19.02 31.78 12.66
CA LEU A 213 19.46 30.43 12.98
C LEU A 213 18.75 29.91 14.24
N LYS A 214 17.52 29.43 14.10
CA LYS A 214 16.63 29.09 15.22
C LYS A 214 17.07 27.82 15.95
N GLY A 215 17.00 27.86 17.28
CA GLY A 215 17.23 26.73 18.17
C GLY A 215 18.67 26.21 18.20
N ALA A 216 19.59 26.85 17.48
CA ALA A 216 20.99 26.45 17.52
C ALA A 216 21.63 26.88 18.84
N LEU A 217 22.54 26.03 19.31
CA LEU A 217 23.33 26.24 20.51
C LEU A 217 24.78 26.48 20.11
N LEU A 218 25.42 27.48 20.71
CA LEU A 218 26.80 27.86 20.38
C LEU A 218 27.67 27.95 21.64
N ARG A 219 28.95 27.63 21.48
CA ARG A 219 29.98 27.81 22.49
C ARG A 219 31.32 28.10 21.82
N ASP A 220 32.26 28.61 22.60
CA ASP A 220 33.68 28.69 22.21
C ASP A 220 33.88 29.49 20.91
N PHE A 221 33.20 30.63 20.77
CA PHE A 221 33.33 31.47 19.59
C PHE A 221 34.65 32.26 19.65
N ARG A 222 35.49 32.13 18.63
CA ARG A 222 36.85 32.65 18.59
C ARG A 222 37.14 33.41 17.30
N ILE A 223 37.95 34.47 17.41
CA ILE A 223 38.55 35.18 16.27
C ILE A 223 40.06 35.25 16.50
N TYR A 224 40.85 34.83 15.52
CA TYR A 224 42.32 34.89 15.52
C TYR A 224 42.84 35.83 14.44
N ASP A 225 43.91 36.57 14.76
CA ASP A 225 44.77 37.25 13.80
C ASP A 225 45.76 36.24 13.21
N GLY A 226 45.49 35.80 11.99
CA GLY A 226 46.19 34.72 11.30
C GLY A 226 45.37 33.45 11.06
N ALA A 227 45.76 32.69 10.04
CA ALA A 227 45.16 31.39 9.71
C ALA A 227 45.77 30.28 10.57
N LEU A 228 44.94 29.58 11.35
CA LEU A 228 45.34 28.37 12.06
C LEU A 228 45.66 27.25 11.07
N ASN A 229 46.69 26.47 11.38
CA ASN A 229 47.08 25.31 10.58
C ASN A 229 46.23 24.07 10.91
N SER A 230 46.34 23.00 10.11
CA SER A 230 45.50 21.81 10.26
C SER A 230 45.65 21.08 11.60
N VAL A 231 46.82 21.15 12.26
CA VAL A 231 47.02 20.57 13.59
C VAL A 231 46.26 21.36 14.64
N GLU A 232 46.31 22.68 14.57
CA GLU A 232 45.61 23.58 15.49
C GLU A 232 44.09 23.47 15.32
N ILE A 233 43.62 23.33 14.08
CA ILE A 233 42.20 23.07 13.76
C ILE A 233 41.74 21.71 14.29
N ALA A 234 42.56 20.66 14.19
CA ALA A 234 42.26 19.36 14.77
C ALA A 234 42.18 19.42 16.31
N GLN A 235 43.06 20.19 16.97
CA GLN A 235 43.01 20.39 18.42
C GLN A 235 41.73 21.10 18.87
N LEU A 236 41.24 22.08 18.11
CA LEU A 236 39.95 22.69 18.41
C LEU A 236 38.80 21.68 18.26
N ALA A 237 38.86 20.81 17.24
CA ALA A 237 37.86 19.77 17.04
C ALA A 237 37.80 18.75 18.18
N GLU A 238 38.93 18.45 18.83
CA GLU A 238 38.96 17.53 19.96
C GLU A 238 38.09 17.98 21.16
N LEU A 239 37.86 19.27 21.30
CA LEU A 239 37.08 19.85 22.39
C LEU A 239 35.59 19.50 22.32
N VAL A 240 35.08 19.05 21.15
CA VAL A 240 33.66 18.72 20.97
C VAL A 240 33.32 17.28 21.37
N TYR A 241 34.30 16.37 21.39
CA TYR A 241 34.06 14.94 21.61
C TYR A 241 33.38 14.60 22.94
N PRO A 242 33.75 15.20 24.10
CA PRO A 242 33.08 14.90 25.37
C PRO A 242 31.58 15.22 25.36
N MET A 243 31.18 16.33 24.73
CA MET A 243 29.79 16.78 24.65
C MET A 243 28.93 15.83 23.82
N ASN A 244 29.46 15.42 22.66
CA ASN A 244 28.79 14.44 21.79
C ASN A 244 28.66 13.08 22.47
N ARG A 245 29.69 12.62 23.19
CA ARG A 245 29.66 11.32 23.86
C ARG A 245 28.55 11.24 24.90
N GLU A 246 28.31 12.28 25.67
CA GLU A 246 27.23 12.30 26.66
C GLU A 246 25.84 12.33 26.01
N LEU A 247 25.67 13.10 24.94
CA LEU A 247 24.43 13.13 24.16
C LEU A 247 24.11 11.76 23.56
N TYR A 248 25.12 11.09 22.99
CA TYR A 248 24.97 9.73 22.45
C TYR A 248 24.66 8.72 23.56
N GLN A 249 25.29 8.85 24.74
CA GLN A 249 25.03 7.97 25.87
C GLN A 249 23.61 8.15 26.43
N ALA A 250 23.10 9.39 26.49
CA ALA A 250 21.74 9.65 26.95
C ALA A 250 20.69 9.02 26.01
N ALA A 251 20.84 9.23 24.70
CA ALA A 251 19.98 8.62 23.69
C ALA A 251 20.01 7.08 23.75
N LEU A 252 21.20 6.51 23.94
CA LEU A 252 21.38 5.07 24.10
C LEU A 252 20.70 4.53 25.36
N ASN A 253 20.79 5.24 26.49
CA ASN A 253 20.14 4.85 27.74
C ASN A 253 18.62 4.93 27.65
N GLU A 254 18.08 5.94 26.99
CA GLU A 254 16.64 6.06 26.74
C GLU A 254 16.13 4.90 25.87
N ALA A 255 16.85 4.58 24.79
CA ALA A 255 16.54 3.43 23.94
C ALA A 255 16.57 2.10 24.71
N VAL A 256 17.56 1.90 25.59
CA VAL A 256 17.62 0.75 26.50
C VAL A 256 16.39 0.71 27.41
N GLN A 257 16.00 1.84 28.02
CA GLN A 257 14.86 1.87 28.94
C GLN A 257 13.53 1.56 28.23
N ALA A 258 13.32 2.14 27.04
CA ALA A 258 12.09 1.99 26.27
C ALA A 258 11.90 0.59 25.66
N LEU A 259 12.97 -0.19 25.48
CA LEU A 259 12.90 -1.50 24.84
C LEU A 259 12.17 -2.54 25.72
N VAL A 260 11.07 -3.12 25.22
CA VAL A 260 10.26 -4.13 25.93
C VAL A 260 9.92 -5.30 25.01
N LEU A 261 9.79 -6.50 25.58
CA LEU A 261 9.38 -7.74 24.91
C LEU A 261 8.19 -8.40 25.64
N PRO A 262 7.41 -9.27 24.97
CA PRO A 262 6.38 -10.07 25.64
C PRO A 262 6.99 -11.01 26.67
N GLY A 263 6.36 -11.13 27.85
CA GLY A 263 6.85 -12.02 28.92
C GLY A 263 6.54 -13.50 28.70
N THR A 264 5.49 -13.84 27.95
CA THR A 264 5.11 -15.22 27.63
C THR A 264 4.57 -15.30 26.21
N VAL A 265 5.02 -16.31 25.46
CA VAL A 265 4.69 -16.48 24.05
C VAL A 265 4.38 -17.94 23.71
N SER A 266 3.57 -18.13 22.67
CA SER A 266 3.28 -19.44 22.06
C SER A 266 3.32 -19.39 20.53
N ALA A 267 3.87 -18.30 19.98
CA ALA A 267 4.00 -18.02 18.57
C ALA A 267 5.17 -17.05 18.36
N ASP A 268 5.67 -16.97 17.13
CA ASP A 268 6.74 -16.06 16.72
C ASP A 268 6.38 -14.60 17.01
N PHE A 269 7.40 -13.77 17.24
CA PHE A 269 7.22 -12.34 17.41
C PHE A 269 8.42 -11.58 16.86
N ARG A 270 8.18 -10.35 16.39
CA ARG A 270 9.22 -9.53 15.79
C ARG A 270 10.09 -8.88 16.85
N LEU A 271 11.40 -9.11 16.75
CA LEU A 271 12.40 -8.39 17.53
C LEU A 271 12.75 -7.06 16.84
N PRO A 272 12.69 -5.91 17.54
CA PRO A 272 12.99 -4.61 16.94
C PRO A 272 14.47 -4.51 16.58
N LEU A 273 14.77 -4.09 15.34
CA LEU A 273 16.15 -3.91 14.85
C LEU A 273 16.66 -2.47 15.04
N THR A 274 15.77 -1.54 15.39
CA THR A 274 16.08 -0.13 15.64
C THR A 274 15.24 0.39 16.82
N ALA A 275 15.75 1.43 17.48
CA ALA A 275 15.04 2.23 18.47
C ALA A 275 15.02 3.72 18.05
N ALA A 276 14.26 4.53 18.77
CA ALA A 276 14.16 5.97 18.57
C ALA A 276 15.57 6.63 18.52
N GLY A 277 15.70 7.69 17.72
CA GLY A 277 16.96 8.44 17.59
C GLY A 277 18.02 7.78 16.70
N GLY A 278 17.69 6.68 15.99
CA GLY A 278 18.61 6.00 15.07
C GLY A 278 19.55 5.01 15.74
N VAL A 279 19.21 4.54 16.95
CA VAL A 279 19.94 3.47 17.66
C VAL A 279 19.66 2.13 16.98
N SER A 280 20.71 1.40 16.61
CA SER A 280 20.57 0.05 16.05
C SER A 280 20.55 -1.00 17.16
N ILE A 281 19.81 -2.09 16.94
CA ILE A 281 19.66 -3.20 17.91
C ILE A 281 20.04 -4.51 17.21
N ALA A 282 20.92 -5.29 17.84
CA ALA A 282 21.22 -6.66 17.48
C ALA A 282 20.83 -7.61 18.61
N TRP A 283 20.35 -8.80 18.30
CA TRP A 283 19.80 -9.73 19.27
C TRP A 283 20.62 -11.00 19.41
N ILE A 284 20.74 -11.47 20.64
CA ILE A 284 21.37 -12.74 20.98
C ILE A 284 20.39 -13.52 21.85
N SER A 285 20.11 -14.75 21.47
CA SER A 285 19.36 -15.70 22.30
C SER A 285 20.31 -16.65 23.01
N ASN A 286 20.08 -16.91 24.30
CA ASN A 286 20.79 -17.97 25.02
C ASN A 286 20.27 -19.38 24.69
N ARG A 287 19.07 -19.47 24.08
CA ARG A 287 18.41 -20.71 23.64
C ARG A 287 17.88 -20.55 22.22
N PRO A 288 18.76 -20.46 21.21
CA PRO A 288 18.36 -20.31 19.81
C PRO A 288 17.55 -21.51 19.28
N ASP A 289 17.58 -22.65 19.98
CA ASP A 289 16.74 -23.83 19.75
C ASP A 289 15.26 -23.61 20.13
N VAL A 290 14.96 -22.62 20.97
CA VAL A 290 13.62 -22.28 21.47
C VAL A 290 13.14 -20.91 20.98
N ILE A 291 13.96 -19.85 21.10
CA ILE A 291 13.70 -18.56 20.46
C ILE A 291 14.96 -18.16 19.70
N SER A 292 14.90 -17.97 18.38
CA SER A 292 16.07 -17.53 17.60
C SER A 292 16.38 -16.03 17.84
N SER A 293 17.54 -15.57 17.37
CA SER A 293 17.91 -14.14 17.39
C SER A 293 17.04 -13.27 16.46
N GLU A 294 16.17 -13.87 15.65
CA GLU A 294 15.19 -13.20 14.80
C GLU A 294 13.78 -13.23 15.40
N GLY A 295 13.56 -13.95 16.50
CA GLY A 295 12.27 -14.05 17.19
C GLY A 295 11.41 -15.26 16.78
N PHE A 296 11.99 -16.25 16.10
CA PHE A 296 11.31 -17.52 15.77
C PHE A 296 11.19 -18.40 17.02
N VAL A 297 9.98 -18.86 17.34
CA VAL A 297 9.62 -19.60 18.55
C VAL A 297 9.39 -21.07 18.22
N ASN A 298 10.32 -21.93 18.63
CA ASN A 298 10.15 -23.38 18.64
C ASN A 298 9.66 -23.84 20.02
N ARG A 299 8.39 -24.26 20.08
CA ARG A 299 7.74 -24.60 21.35
C ARG A 299 8.24 -25.96 21.89
N PRO A 300 8.41 -26.10 23.22
CA PRO A 300 8.60 -27.41 23.83
C PRO A 300 7.45 -28.37 23.45
N ALA A 301 7.74 -29.67 23.39
CA ALA A 301 6.72 -30.67 23.07
C ALA A 301 5.59 -30.69 24.12
N TYR A 302 4.40 -31.13 23.72
CA TYR A 302 3.27 -31.33 24.63
C TYR A 302 3.66 -32.14 25.87
N GLY A 303 3.16 -31.71 27.04
CA GLY A 303 3.48 -32.30 28.34
C GLY A 303 4.83 -31.87 28.95
N SER A 304 5.63 -31.08 28.22
CA SER A 304 6.88 -30.50 28.75
C SER A 304 6.61 -29.28 29.64
N GLN A 305 7.59 -28.93 30.48
CA GLN A 305 7.58 -27.64 31.18
C GLN A 305 7.78 -26.48 30.19
N PRO A 306 7.23 -25.28 30.46
CA PRO A 306 7.56 -24.08 29.69
C PRO A 306 9.07 -23.84 29.65
N ALA A 307 9.57 -23.34 28.52
CA ALA A 307 10.98 -23.01 28.36
C ALA A 307 11.23 -21.53 28.63
N GLU A 308 12.17 -21.22 29.52
CA GLU A 308 12.63 -19.85 29.75
C GLU A 308 13.79 -19.53 28.81
N VAL A 309 13.73 -18.37 28.16
CA VAL A 309 14.74 -17.89 27.22
C VAL A 309 15.14 -16.46 27.57
N GLU A 310 16.45 -16.23 27.67
CA GLU A 310 17.01 -14.90 27.82
C GLU A 310 17.40 -14.36 26.45
N LEU A 311 16.79 -13.24 26.08
CA LEU A 311 17.14 -12.47 24.89
C LEU A 311 17.94 -11.24 25.31
N VAL A 312 19.14 -11.09 24.76
CA VAL A 312 20.04 -9.96 24.98
C VAL A 312 19.98 -9.05 23.77
N ALA A 313 19.49 -7.83 23.96
CA ALA A 313 19.57 -6.76 22.98
C ALA A 313 20.88 -6.01 23.14
N ARG A 314 21.72 -5.97 22.10
CA ARG A 314 22.88 -5.10 21.98
C ARG A 314 22.51 -3.87 21.16
N LEU A 315 22.44 -2.73 21.84
CA LEU A 315 22.12 -1.44 21.24
C LEU A 315 23.42 -0.72 20.88
N THR A 316 23.52 -0.17 19.67
CA THR A 316 24.68 0.58 19.20
C THR A 316 24.26 1.95 18.69
N TYR A 317 24.98 2.99 19.10
CA TYR A 317 24.75 4.35 18.62
C TYR A 317 26.05 5.14 18.52
N ARG A 318 26.44 5.53 17.30
CA ARG A 318 27.62 6.38 17.00
C ARG A 318 28.90 5.95 17.77
N GLY A 319 29.17 4.65 17.80
CA GLY A 319 30.35 4.04 18.43
C GLY A 319 30.21 3.69 19.91
N LEU A 320 29.10 4.06 20.57
CA LEU A 320 28.75 3.59 21.91
C LEU A 320 27.88 2.33 21.84
N GLN A 321 27.99 1.49 22.87
CA GLN A 321 27.23 0.24 23.01
C GLN A 321 26.64 0.10 24.40
N ALA A 322 25.44 -0.48 24.46
CA ALA A 322 24.76 -0.88 25.69
C ALA A 322 24.04 -2.21 25.46
N GLU A 323 23.80 -2.97 26.53
CA GLU A 323 23.09 -4.24 26.46
C GLU A 323 21.90 -4.26 27.43
N LYS A 324 20.84 -4.98 27.04
CA LYS A 324 19.68 -5.25 27.90
C LYS A 324 19.25 -6.70 27.76
N SER A 325 19.27 -7.43 28.87
CA SER A 325 18.67 -8.76 28.97
C SER A 325 17.18 -8.69 29.29
N MET A 326 16.39 -9.52 28.62
CA MET A 326 14.96 -9.71 28.88
C MET A 326 14.62 -11.19 28.87
N GLN A 327 13.72 -11.60 29.76
CA GLN A 327 13.25 -12.98 29.88
C GLN A 327 11.94 -13.17 29.14
N VAL A 328 11.85 -14.25 28.36
CA VAL A 328 10.66 -14.66 27.63
C VAL A 328 10.36 -16.13 27.94
N VAL A 329 9.12 -16.43 28.31
CA VAL A 329 8.66 -17.79 28.58
C VAL A 329 7.92 -18.35 27.36
N VAL A 330 8.39 -19.47 26.82
CA VAL A 330 7.73 -20.18 25.72
C VAL A 330 6.86 -21.31 26.26
N LEU A 331 5.57 -21.25 25.96
CA LEU A 331 4.62 -22.28 26.35
C LEU A 331 4.79 -23.55 25.50
N PRO A 332 4.66 -24.76 26.09
CA PRO A 332 4.70 -26.01 25.35
C PRO A 332 3.57 -26.08 24.32
N ALA A 333 3.75 -26.89 23.28
CA ALA A 333 2.72 -27.23 22.32
C ALA A 333 1.50 -27.86 23.00
N LEU A 334 0.31 -27.61 22.46
CA LEU A 334 -0.91 -28.29 22.90
C LEU A 334 -0.96 -29.72 22.34
N SER A 335 -1.76 -30.58 22.96
CA SER A 335 -2.11 -31.87 22.35
C SER A 335 -2.89 -31.66 21.04
N ASP A 336 -2.91 -32.65 20.16
CA ASP A 336 -3.67 -32.56 18.90
C ASP A 336 -5.15 -32.24 19.15
N ASP A 337 -5.78 -32.84 20.17
CA ASP A 337 -7.17 -32.59 20.56
C ASP A 337 -7.40 -31.14 21.04
N GLU A 338 -6.52 -30.63 21.90
CA GLU A 338 -6.60 -29.25 22.38
C GLU A 338 -6.32 -28.23 21.26
N SER A 339 -5.39 -28.55 20.35
CA SER A 339 -5.07 -27.73 19.18
C SER A 339 -6.28 -27.57 18.27
N VAL A 340 -6.93 -28.66 17.85
CA VAL A 340 -8.08 -28.56 16.93
C VAL A 340 -9.26 -27.83 17.55
N LEU A 341 -9.50 -27.99 18.86
CA LEU A 341 -10.54 -27.25 19.58
C LEU A 341 -10.23 -25.76 19.68
N ARG A 342 -8.98 -25.40 20.03
CA ARG A 342 -8.56 -23.99 20.14
C ARG A 342 -8.59 -23.31 18.78
N ASP A 343 -8.11 -23.98 17.74
CA ASP A 343 -8.11 -23.48 16.37
C ASP A 343 -9.53 -23.29 15.82
N ALA A 344 -10.43 -24.27 16.06
CA ALA A 344 -11.83 -24.14 15.68
C ALA A 344 -12.53 -22.98 16.39
N ALA A 345 -12.24 -22.77 17.69
CA ALA A 345 -12.78 -21.66 18.47
C ALA A 345 -12.23 -20.30 18.01
N ALA A 346 -10.93 -20.22 17.73
CA ALA A 346 -10.24 -18.99 17.32
C ALA A 346 -10.54 -18.57 15.88
N THR A 347 -10.91 -19.51 15.01
CA THR A 347 -11.23 -19.21 13.61
C THR A 347 -12.53 -18.40 13.51
N SER A 348 -12.43 -17.17 13.02
CA SER A 348 -13.56 -16.28 12.77
C SER A 348 -13.59 -15.88 11.30
N LEU A 349 -14.76 -15.95 10.67
CA LEU A 349 -15.00 -15.35 9.36
C LEU A 349 -16.07 -14.26 9.49
N PRO A 350 -15.84 -13.04 8.99
CA PRO A 350 -16.80 -11.94 9.06
C PRO A 350 -17.93 -12.12 8.02
N LEU A 351 -18.60 -13.28 8.01
CA LEU A 351 -19.57 -13.66 6.98
C LEU A 351 -21.02 -13.37 7.37
N GLU A 352 -21.34 -13.43 8.67
CA GLU A 352 -22.73 -13.44 9.13
C GLU A 352 -23.48 -12.12 8.86
N ALA A 353 -22.75 -11.00 8.78
CA ALA A 353 -23.32 -9.69 8.44
C ALA A 353 -23.19 -9.34 6.95
N ARG A 354 -22.40 -10.09 6.16
CA ARG A 354 -22.01 -9.68 4.81
C ARG A 354 -22.83 -10.39 3.75
N MET A 355 -23.32 -9.59 2.80
CA MET A 355 -23.79 -10.11 1.52
C MET A 355 -22.57 -10.44 0.65
N VAL A 356 -22.49 -11.69 0.20
CA VAL A 356 -21.37 -12.21 -0.57
C VAL A 356 -21.72 -12.15 -2.06
N TYR A 357 -20.94 -11.38 -2.81
CA TYR A 357 -21.05 -11.22 -4.27
C TYR A 357 -19.95 -11.96 -5.04
N HIS A 358 -18.84 -12.24 -4.36
CA HIS A 358 -17.60 -12.73 -4.95
C HIS A 358 -16.94 -13.79 -4.04
N GLN A 359 -15.79 -14.32 -4.46
CA GLN A 359 -15.06 -15.36 -3.73
C GLN A 359 -14.70 -14.97 -2.29
N LEU A 360 -14.91 -15.91 -1.38
CA LEU A 360 -14.52 -15.85 0.02
C LEU A 360 -13.07 -16.29 0.20
N ASN A 361 -12.33 -15.58 1.05
CA ASN A 361 -11.02 -16.01 1.51
C ASN A 361 -11.20 -16.95 2.72
N LEU A 362 -11.17 -18.26 2.47
CA LEU A 362 -11.33 -19.29 3.49
C LEU A 362 -9.95 -19.77 3.99
N PRO A 363 -9.64 -19.69 5.30
CA PRO A 363 -8.35 -20.11 5.83
C PRO A 363 -8.21 -21.63 5.76
N PHE A 364 -7.01 -22.13 5.46
CA PHE A 364 -6.74 -23.57 5.31
C PHE A 364 -5.80 -24.11 6.40
N SER A 365 -5.36 -23.26 7.31
CA SER A 365 -4.54 -23.61 8.48
C SER A 365 -4.90 -22.69 9.64
N ALA A 366 -4.55 -23.10 10.86
CA ALA A 366 -4.81 -22.35 12.07
C ALA A 366 -3.56 -22.28 12.99
N PRO A 367 -3.51 -21.33 13.94
CA PRO A 367 -2.30 -21.00 14.69
C PRO A 367 -1.69 -22.15 15.51
N GLU A 368 -2.50 -23.10 16.02
CA GLU A 368 -1.99 -24.27 16.74
C GLU A 368 -1.62 -25.44 15.79
N GLY A 369 -1.62 -25.20 14.48
CA GLY A 369 -1.15 -26.13 13.46
C GLY A 369 -2.23 -27.06 12.90
N SER A 370 -3.51 -26.84 13.21
CA SER A 370 -4.60 -27.58 12.56
C SER A 370 -4.70 -27.18 11.09
N ARG A 371 -4.86 -28.18 10.21
CA ARG A 371 -5.27 -27.96 8.82
C ARG A 371 -6.78 -27.76 8.77
N ILE A 372 -7.26 -26.90 7.89
CA ILE A 372 -8.68 -26.62 7.70
C ILE A 372 -9.08 -27.01 6.28
N SER A 373 -10.07 -27.89 6.15
CA SER A 373 -10.76 -28.16 4.89
C SER A 373 -12.18 -27.63 4.93
N TRP A 374 -12.71 -27.20 3.79
CA TRP A 374 -14.02 -26.56 3.70
C TRP A 374 -15.00 -27.38 2.86
N LYS A 375 -16.26 -27.39 3.29
CA LYS A 375 -17.37 -27.96 2.53
C LYS A 375 -18.54 -26.97 2.49
N SER A 376 -19.06 -26.73 1.30
CA SER A 376 -20.29 -25.97 1.12
C SER A 376 -21.51 -26.87 1.16
N GLY A 377 -22.53 -26.43 1.90
CA GLY A 377 -23.87 -27.02 1.89
C GLY A 377 -24.68 -26.66 0.64
N SER A 378 -24.21 -25.74 -0.20
CA SER A 378 -24.88 -25.33 -1.44
C SER A 378 -23.84 -24.97 -2.53
N PRO A 379 -23.13 -25.97 -3.08
CA PRO A 379 -22.04 -25.77 -4.04
C PRO A 379 -22.44 -25.02 -5.33
N ASP A 380 -23.71 -25.07 -5.72
CA ASP A 380 -24.25 -24.35 -6.87
C ASP A 380 -24.28 -22.82 -6.68
N PHE A 381 -24.15 -22.35 -5.42
CA PHE A 381 -24.11 -20.93 -5.09
C PHE A 381 -22.73 -20.51 -4.57
N ILE A 382 -22.14 -21.28 -3.66
CA ILE A 382 -20.76 -21.09 -3.18
C ILE A 382 -20.08 -22.45 -3.19
N ASN A 383 -18.99 -22.63 -3.94
CA ASN A 383 -18.27 -23.92 -3.96
C ASN A 383 -17.38 -24.13 -2.71
N ASP A 384 -16.75 -25.30 -2.60
CA ASP A 384 -15.90 -25.66 -1.45
C ASP A 384 -14.66 -24.76 -1.29
N ALA A 385 -14.23 -24.06 -2.36
CA ALA A 385 -13.15 -23.07 -2.32
C ALA A 385 -13.63 -21.66 -1.91
N GLY A 386 -14.93 -21.49 -1.62
CA GLY A 386 -15.53 -20.21 -1.25
C GLY A 386 -15.91 -19.32 -2.44
N LYS A 387 -15.78 -19.79 -3.68
CA LYS A 387 -16.15 -19.01 -4.87
C LYS A 387 -17.67 -18.92 -5.01
N VAL A 388 -18.21 -17.70 -5.11
CA VAL A 388 -19.62 -17.49 -5.49
C VAL A 388 -19.79 -17.84 -6.96
N VAL A 389 -20.63 -18.83 -7.24
CA VAL A 389 -20.97 -19.32 -8.58
C VAL A 389 -22.20 -18.59 -9.12
N LYS A 390 -23.18 -18.31 -8.25
CA LYS A 390 -24.49 -17.76 -8.62
C LYS A 390 -25.03 -16.83 -7.53
N LEU A 391 -25.69 -15.73 -7.91
CA LEU A 391 -26.44 -14.86 -6.98
C LEU A 391 -27.83 -15.43 -6.67
N ALA A 392 -28.38 -15.08 -5.52
CA ALA A 392 -29.68 -15.58 -5.07
C ALA A 392 -30.83 -14.92 -5.85
N ALA A 393 -31.86 -15.69 -6.21
CA ALA A 393 -33.08 -15.13 -6.77
C ALA A 393 -33.91 -14.45 -5.67
N GLY A 394 -34.22 -13.17 -5.83
CA GLY A 394 -35.08 -12.43 -4.90
C GLY A 394 -34.36 -11.98 -3.63
N ASN A 395 -34.47 -12.72 -2.52
CA ASN A 395 -33.87 -12.36 -1.23
C ASN A 395 -32.47 -12.97 -1.09
N LYS A 396 -31.68 -12.46 -0.12
CA LYS A 396 -30.38 -13.08 0.24
C LYS A 396 -30.56 -14.55 0.66
N LEU A 397 -29.63 -15.42 0.26
CA LEU A 397 -29.68 -16.87 0.54
C LEU A 397 -28.59 -17.28 1.54
N PRO A 398 -28.93 -17.87 2.71
CA PRO A 398 -27.92 -18.41 3.62
C PRO A 398 -27.32 -19.73 3.08
N VAL A 399 -26.00 -19.81 3.03
CA VAL A 399 -25.21 -20.99 2.66
C VAL A 399 -24.33 -21.39 3.84
N GLN A 400 -24.42 -22.66 4.25
CA GLN A 400 -23.59 -23.20 5.32
C GLN A 400 -22.23 -23.64 4.76
N LEU A 401 -21.15 -23.14 5.38
CA LEU A 401 -19.77 -23.50 5.08
C LEU A 401 -19.19 -24.21 6.31
N THR A 402 -18.90 -25.51 6.18
CA THR A 402 -18.33 -26.32 7.26
C THR A 402 -16.82 -26.38 7.11
N ALA A 403 -16.11 -25.87 8.11
CA ALA A 403 -14.67 -25.98 8.28
C ALA A 403 -14.34 -27.20 9.15
N THR A 404 -13.54 -28.13 8.63
CA THR A 404 -13.03 -29.28 9.36
C THR A 404 -11.57 -29.04 9.73
N PHE A 405 -11.29 -29.00 11.03
CA PHE A 405 -9.97 -28.79 11.63
C PHE A 405 -9.36 -30.14 11.96
N LYS A 406 -8.16 -30.41 11.43
CA LYS A 406 -7.49 -31.70 11.62
C LYS A 406 -6.02 -31.51 11.99
N LYS A 407 -5.58 -32.24 13.02
CA LYS A 407 -4.17 -32.34 13.42
C LYS A 407 -3.91 -33.76 13.92
N GLY A 408 -2.95 -34.46 13.30
CA GLY A 408 -2.72 -35.88 13.58
C GLY A 408 -3.98 -36.72 13.38
N LYS A 409 -4.46 -37.35 14.46
CA LYS A 409 -5.73 -38.11 14.47
C LYS A 409 -6.92 -37.32 15.02
N ALA A 410 -6.68 -36.16 15.63
CA ALA A 410 -7.74 -35.32 16.17
C ALA A 410 -8.43 -34.54 15.05
N GLU A 411 -9.75 -34.43 15.15
CA GLU A 411 -10.58 -33.74 14.18
C GLU A 411 -11.78 -33.09 14.88
N THR A 412 -12.11 -31.87 14.49
CA THR A 412 -13.36 -31.21 14.88
C THR A 412 -13.87 -30.37 13.72
N ALA A 413 -15.14 -29.99 13.74
CA ALA A 413 -15.73 -29.17 12.69
C ALA A 413 -16.51 -27.98 13.27
N ARG A 414 -16.48 -26.86 12.54
CA ARG A 414 -17.27 -25.66 12.84
C ARG A 414 -17.96 -25.19 11.58
N THR A 415 -19.23 -24.81 11.69
CA THR A 415 -20.01 -24.29 10.56
C THR A 415 -20.17 -22.79 10.67
N PHE A 416 -20.03 -22.10 9.54
CA PHE A 416 -20.22 -20.67 9.36
C PHE A 416 -21.34 -20.44 8.35
N THR A 417 -22.14 -19.39 8.54
CA THR A 417 -23.18 -19.01 7.58
C THR A 417 -22.72 -17.82 6.73
N ALA A 418 -22.69 -17.99 5.42
CA ALA A 418 -22.50 -16.92 4.44
C ALA A 418 -23.85 -16.55 3.81
N TYR A 419 -24.08 -15.27 3.49
CA TYR A 419 -25.32 -14.85 2.82
C TYR A 419 -25.02 -14.47 1.37
N VAL A 420 -25.38 -15.32 0.41
CA VAL A 420 -25.28 -15.01 -1.01
C VAL A 420 -26.23 -13.86 -1.32
N ALA A 421 -25.69 -12.84 -1.99
CA ALA A 421 -26.43 -11.64 -2.27
C ALA A 421 -27.60 -11.86 -3.23
N PRO A 422 -28.70 -11.11 -3.08
CA PRO A 422 -29.80 -11.13 -4.03
C PRO A 422 -29.38 -10.54 -5.37
N ARG A 423 -29.91 -11.11 -6.45
CA ARG A 423 -29.81 -10.57 -7.78
C ARG A 423 -30.76 -9.37 -7.93
N ASP A 424 -30.20 -8.25 -8.37
CA ASP A 424 -30.90 -7.05 -8.79
C ASP A 424 -31.33 -7.18 -10.26
N GLU A 425 -32.64 -7.15 -10.50
CA GLU A 425 -33.26 -7.25 -11.83
C GLU A 425 -33.29 -5.91 -12.60
N ARG A 426 -32.80 -4.82 -12.00
CA ARG A 426 -32.67 -3.52 -12.68
C ARG A 426 -31.57 -3.58 -13.73
N GLU A 427 -31.72 -2.78 -14.78
CA GLU A 427 -30.85 -2.87 -15.97
C GLU A 427 -30.25 -1.56 -16.46
N ALA A 428 -30.54 -0.43 -15.84
CA ALA A 428 -29.96 0.86 -16.22
C ALA A 428 -29.87 1.81 -15.02
N TYR A 429 -29.29 2.99 -15.25
CA TYR A 429 -29.16 4.06 -14.28
C TYR A 429 -29.76 5.35 -14.83
N LEU A 430 -30.49 6.08 -14.02
CA LEU A 430 -30.97 7.44 -14.29
C LEU A 430 -30.18 8.42 -13.44
N PHE A 431 -29.59 9.41 -14.09
CA PHE A 431 -28.96 10.55 -13.42
C PHE A 431 -29.83 11.79 -13.60
N ALA A 432 -30.30 12.35 -12.47
CA ALA A 432 -31.00 13.63 -12.45
C ALA A 432 -30.02 14.75 -12.11
N TYR A 433 -29.99 15.81 -12.92
CA TYR A 433 -28.96 16.87 -12.82
C TYR A 433 -29.43 18.22 -13.38
N PHE A 434 -28.59 19.26 -13.25
CA PHE A 434 -28.73 20.56 -13.94
C PHE A 434 -27.39 20.99 -14.56
N THR A 435 -27.30 22.08 -15.33
CA THR A 435 -26.11 22.32 -16.19
C THR A 435 -25.27 23.56 -15.90
N GLY A 436 -25.64 24.43 -14.95
CA GLY A 436 -24.90 25.67 -14.74
C GLY A 436 -25.60 26.75 -13.93
N ASN A 437 -25.27 28.01 -14.21
CA ASN A 437 -25.55 29.17 -13.34
C ASN A 437 -26.41 30.25 -14.01
N SER A 438 -27.12 29.90 -15.09
CA SER A 438 -28.15 30.74 -15.70
C SER A 438 -29.53 30.11 -15.51
N GLN A 439 -30.60 30.91 -15.57
CA GLN A 439 -31.97 30.40 -15.39
C GLN A 439 -32.33 29.28 -16.39
N SER A 440 -31.79 29.30 -17.61
CA SER A 440 -32.00 28.22 -18.59
C SER A 440 -31.21 26.94 -18.27
N GLN A 441 -30.15 27.05 -17.47
CA GLN A 441 -29.33 25.93 -17.01
C GLN A 441 -29.80 25.36 -15.65
N GLU A 442 -30.48 26.16 -14.83
CA GLU A 442 -31.06 25.82 -13.52
C GLU A 442 -32.45 25.15 -13.67
N GLN A 443 -32.47 23.99 -14.33
CA GLN A 443 -33.66 23.17 -14.57
C GLN A 443 -33.32 21.69 -14.48
N VAL A 444 -34.30 20.86 -14.15
CA VAL A 444 -34.11 19.41 -14.01
C VAL A 444 -33.92 18.78 -15.39
N ARG A 445 -32.84 18.03 -15.55
CA ARG A 445 -32.47 17.26 -16.74
C ARG A 445 -32.22 15.81 -16.34
N TYR A 446 -32.38 14.90 -17.30
CA TYR A 446 -32.08 13.48 -17.11
C TYR A 446 -31.02 13.01 -18.09
N ALA A 447 -30.19 12.09 -17.63
CA ALA A 447 -29.33 11.26 -18.47
C ALA A 447 -29.47 9.80 -18.06
N ILE A 448 -29.33 8.89 -19.02
CA ILE A 448 -29.48 7.45 -18.80
C ILE A 448 -28.17 6.72 -19.11
N SER A 449 -27.85 5.69 -18.35
CA SER A 449 -26.64 4.90 -18.52
C SER A 449 -26.92 3.40 -18.38
N ALA A 450 -26.20 2.57 -19.13
CA ALA A 450 -26.22 1.12 -18.97
C ALA A 450 -25.19 0.63 -17.94
N ASP A 451 -24.10 1.35 -17.71
CA ASP A 451 -22.98 0.91 -16.86
C ASP A 451 -22.86 1.70 -15.54
N GLY A 452 -23.55 2.84 -15.44
CA GLY A 452 -23.50 3.78 -14.33
C GLY A 452 -22.34 4.78 -14.42
N LEU A 453 -21.53 4.73 -15.49
CA LEU A 453 -20.29 5.49 -15.68
C LEU A 453 -20.30 6.32 -16.98
N SER A 454 -21.19 5.98 -17.91
CA SER A 454 -21.30 6.61 -19.23
C SER A 454 -22.77 7.01 -19.45
N TYR A 455 -23.07 8.30 -19.28
CA TYR A 455 -24.43 8.82 -19.31
C TYR A 455 -24.77 9.48 -20.64
N THR A 456 -25.93 9.15 -21.20
CA THR A 456 -26.49 9.78 -22.40
C THR A 456 -27.62 10.72 -22.00
N PRO A 457 -27.53 12.03 -22.28
CA PRO A 457 -28.60 12.98 -21.99
C PRO A 457 -29.92 12.62 -22.68
N LEU A 458 -31.00 12.55 -21.91
CA LEU A 458 -32.35 12.41 -22.45
C LEU A 458 -32.86 13.76 -22.98
N ASN A 459 -33.88 13.73 -23.83
CA ASN A 459 -34.53 14.93 -24.38
C ASN A 459 -33.55 15.85 -25.15
N GLY A 460 -32.53 15.28 -25.80
CA GLY A 460 -31.46 16.04 -26.46
C GLY A 460 -30.63 16.89 -25.49
N GLY A 461 -30.62 16.49 -24.22
CA GLY A 461 -30.02 17.23 -23.12
C GLY A 461 -30.87 18.39 -22.61
N ASN A 462 -32.05 18.68 -23.16
CA ASN A 462 -32.97 19.73 -22.71
C ASN A 462 -33.66 19.40 -21.38
N PRO A 463 -34.22 20.39 -20.65
CA PRO A 463 -34.95 20.15 -19.41
C PRO A 463 -36.08 19.12 -19.58
N VAL A 464 -36.22 18.21 -18.61
CA VAL A 464 -37.34 17.26 -18.53
C VAL A 464 -38.47 17.80 -17.64
N ILE A 465 -38.12 18.66 -16.68
CA ILE A 465 -39.07 19.42 -15.86
C ILE A 465 -38.63 20.89 -15.90
N GLY A 466 -39.49 21.76 -16.44
CA GLY A 466 -39.29 23.20 -16.41
C GLY A 466 -39.43 23.75 -14.99
N SER A 467 -38.58 24.71 -14.62
CA SER A 467 -38.58 25.31 -13.27
C SER A 467 -39.60 26.44 -13.09
N ASP A 468 -40.19 26.92 -14.17
CA ASP A 468 -41.07 28.10 -14.26
C ASP A 468 -42.35 28.02 -13.42
N THR A 469 -42.88 26.80 -13.27
CA THR A 469 -44.14 26.51 -12.58
C THR A 469 -43.95 25.82 -11.24
N ILE A 470 -42.87 25.06 -11.08
CA ILE A 470 -42.63 24.25 -9.87
C ILE A 470 -41.96 25.03 -8.74
N ALA A 471 -41.21 26.10 -9.03
CA ALA A 471 -40.35 26.81 -8.07
C ALA A 471 -40.70 28.31 -7.97
N LEU A 472 -40.56 28.91 -6.78
CA LEU A 472 -40.79 30.36 -6.59
C LEU A 472 -39.75 31.18 -7.34
N LYS A 473 -38.50 30.73 -7.38
CA LYS A 473 -37.40 31.39 -8.09
C LYS A 473 -37.39 31.11 -9.59
N LYS A 474 -38.31 30.27 -10.07
CA LYS A 474 -38.38 29.85 -11.48
C LYS A 474 -37.02 29.33 -11.99
N ALA A 475 -36.29 28.68 -11.08
CA ALA A 475 -34.96 28.12 -11.23
C ALA A 475 -34.78 27.09 -10.10
N VAL A 476 -34.23 25.92 -10.42
CA VAL A 476 -34.01 24.82 -9.47
C VAL A 476 -32.62 24.23 -9.65
N ARG A 477 -32.04 23.75 -8.55
CA ARG A 477 -30.70 23.13 -8.51
C ARG A 477 -30.73 21.85 -7.67
N ASP A 478 -29.63 21.10 -7.76
CA ASP A 478 -29.29 19.98 -6.88
C ASP A 478 -30.40 18.90 -6.79
N PRO A 479 -30.88 18.34 -7.92
CA PRO A 479 -31.90 17.32 -7.90
C PRO A 479 -31.44 16.03 -7.23
N HIS A 480 -32.09 15.68 -6.12
CA HIS A 480 -31.95 14.37 -5.51
C HIS A 480 -33.19 13.53 -5.74
N ILE A 481 -33.03 12.40 -6.42
CA ILE A 481 -34.11 11.46 -6.75
C ILE A 481 -33.97 10.16 -5.96
N LEU A 482 -35.09 9.65 -5.45
CA LEU A 482 -35.19 8.44 -4.64
C LEU A 482 -36.34 7.55 -5.12
N ARG A 483 -36.10 6.24 -5.22
CA ARG A 483 -37.17 5.24 -5.27
C ARG A 483 -37.68 4.96 -3.86
N GLY A 484 -38.98 5.08 -3.66
CA GLY A 484 -39.63 4.84 -2.38
C GLY A 484 -39.51 3.39 -1.89
N ALA A 485 -39.70 3.19 -0.58
CA ALA A 485 -39.67 1.88 0.05
C ALA A 485 -40.80 0.93 -0.45
N ASP A 486 -41.84 1.47 -1.09
CA ASP A 486 -42.89 0.70 -1.78
C ASP A 486 -42.43 0.10 -3.12
N GLY A 487 -41.24 0.49 -3.60
CA GLY A 487 -40.65 0.08 -4.88
C GLY A 487 -41.27 0.73 -6.13
N LYS A 488 -42.33 1.53 -5.98
CA LYS A 488 -43.19 2.01 -7.08
C LYS A 488 -43.32 3.53 -7.16
N THR A 489 -43.18 4.23 -6.04
CA THR A 489 -43.22 5.70 -6.00
C THR A 489 -41.81 6.26 -6.10
N PHE A 490 -41.66 7.38 -6.80
CA PHE A 490 -40.43 8.15 -6.92
C PHE A 490 -40.61 9.52 -6.28
N TYR A 491 -39.60 9.94 -5.53
CA TYR A 491 -39.55 11.23 -4.89
C TYR A 491 -38.35 12.01 -5.41
N MET A 492 -38.49 13.31 -5.58
CA MET A 492 -37.37 14.18 -5.87
C MET A 492 -37.47 15.47 -5.07
N VAL A 493 -36.35 15.93 -4.53
CA VAL A 493 -36.25 17.23 -3.85
C VAL A 493 -35.23 18.11 -4.54
N LEU A 494 -35.49 19.41 -4.58
CA LEU A 494 -34.70 20.39 -5.31
C LEU A 494 -34.48 21.67 -4.49
N THR A 495 -33.32 22.30 -4.67
CA THR A 495 -33.08 23.66 -4.18
C THR A 495 -33.89 24.67 -5.00
N ASP A 496 -34.78 25.46 -4.38
CA ASP A 496 -35.53 26.56 -5.04
C ASP A 496 -34.67 27.85 -5.11
N MET A 497 -33.81 27.94 -6.13
CA MET A 497 -32.75 28.95 -6.20
C MET A 497 -32.47 29.43 -7.62
N ARG A 498 -32.19 30.75 -7.74
CA ARG A 498 -31.62 31.36 -8.95
C ARG A 498 -30.27 31.99 -8.64
N SER A 499 -29.18 31.45 -9.18
CA SER A 499 -27.82 31.94 -8.87
C SER A 499 -27.55 33.35 -9.36
N ALA A 500 -28.24 33.80 -10.42
CA ALA A 500 -28.14 35.18 -10.92
C ALA A 500 -28.66 36.23 -9.91
N GLU A 501 -29.47 35.82 -8.92
CA GLU A 501 -29.90 36.67 -7.78
C GLU A 501 -28.92 36.59 -6.59
N GLY A 502 -27.80 35.89 -6.75
CA GLY A 502 -26.78 35.67 -5.73
C GLY A 502 -26.93 34.35 -4.97
N TRP A 503 -25.85 33.94 -4.29
CA TRP A 503 -25.78 32.70 -3.51
C TRP A 503 -26.64 32.70 -2.23
N SER A 504 -27.31 33.81 -1.93
CA SER A 504 -28.24 33.92 -0.79
C SER A 504 -29.70 34.01 -1.24
N SER A 505 -30.02 33.64 -2.49
CA SER A 505 -31.37 33.80 -3.05
C SER A 505 -32.36 32.70 -2.60
N ASN A 506 -31.89 31.61 -2.01
CA ASN A 506 -32.71 30.44 -1.71
C ASN A 506 -33.48 30.56 -0.36
N ARG A 507 -34.77 30.22 -0.35
CA ARG A 507 -35.67 30.34 0.84
C ARG A 507 -36.44 29.07 1.16
N GLY A 508 -36.07 27.95 0.55
CA GLY A 508 -36.82 26.71 0.67
C GLY A 508 -36.49 25.70 -0.41
N LEU A 509 -37.35 24.71 -0.54
CA LEU A 509 -37.14 23.59 -1.47
C LEU A 509 -38.43 23.25 -2.22
N VAL A 510 -38.26 22.53 -3.33
CA VAL A 510 -39.35 21.93 -4.09
C VAL A 510 -39.37 20.43 -3.79
N MET A 511 -40.56 19.88 -3.54
CA MET A 511 -40.80 18.45 -3.38
C MET A 511 -41.59 17.94 -4.56
N LEU A 512 -41.17 16.82 -5.14
CA LEU A 512 -41.76 16.20 -6.32
C LEU A 512 -42.09 14.74 -6.03
N ARG A 513 -43.23 14.27 -6.53
CA ARG A 513 -43.68 12.87 -6.44
C ARG A 513 -44.17 12.36 -7.79
N SER A 514 -43.77 11.14 -8.15
CA SER A 514 -44.17 10.47 -9.40
C SER A 514 -44.31 8.97 -9.20
N THR A 515 -45.01 8.28 -10.09
CA THR A 515 -45.05 6.81 -10.18
C THR A 515 -44.47 6.28 -11.50
N ASP A 516 -43.99 7.17 -12.38
CA ASP A 516 -43.56 6.81 -13.74
C ASP A 516 -42.31 7.59 -14.22
N LEU A 517 -41.70 8.40 -13.34
CA LEU A 517 -40.53 9.26 -13.60
C LEU A 517 -40.76 10.40 -14.60
N VAL A 518 -41.93 10.48 -15.22
CA VAL A 518 -42.27 11.42 -16.29
C VAL A 518 -43.25 12.48 -15.81
N ASN A 519 -44.33 12.05 -15.16
CA ASN A 519 -45.39 12.91 -14.66
C ASN A 519 -45.16 13.16 -13.18
N TRP A 520 -44.92 14.43 -12.82
CA TRP A 520 -44.57 14.83 -11.47
C TRP A 520 -45.63 15.74 -10.87
N GLN A 521 -46.12 15.34 -9.69
CA GLN A 521 -46.78 16.26 -8.76
C GLN A 521 -45.71 17.07 -8.04
N HIS A 522 -46.00 18.33 -7.72
CA HIS A 522 -45.05 19.22 -7.07
C HIS A 522 -45.68 19.98 -5.92
N ALA A 523 -44.86 20.25 -4.90
CA ALA A 523 -45.17 21.16 -3.80
C ALA A 523 -43.93 22.00 -3.47
N ARG A 524 -44.14 23.11 -2.78
CA ARG A 524 -43.08 24.05 -2.40
C ARG A 524 -43.12 24.27 -0.90
N VAL A 525 -41.98 24.07 -0.26
CA VAL A 525 -41.81 24.38 1.16
C VAL A 525 -41.02 25.66 1.28
N HIS A 526 -41.74 26.77 1.46
CA HIS A 526 -41.14 28.09 1.64
C HIS A 526 -40.99 28.41 3.13
N PHE A 527 -39.75 28.37 3.62
CA PHE A 527 -39.43 28.42 5.05
C PHE A 527 -39.94 29.71 5.72
N PRO A 528 -39.84 30.90 5.09
CA PRO A 528 -40.35 32.12 5.71
C PRO A 528 -41.85 32.16 5.96
N THR A 529 -42.64 31.46 5.16
CA THR A 529 -44.08 31.33 5.41
C THR A 529 -44.43 30.13 6.28
N ARG A 530 -43.64 29.05 6.21
CA ARG A 530 -43.89 27.82 6.98
C ARG A 530 -43.52 27.96 8.46
N TRP A 531 -42.45 28.71 8.74
CA TRP A 531 -41.92 28.96 10.08
C TRP A 531 -41.52 30.44 10.22
N PRO A 532 -42.50 31.37 10.28
CA PRO A 532 -42.25 32.81 10.28
C PRO A 532 -41.46 33.31 11.50
N GLU A 533 -41.51 32.60 12.62
CA GLU A 533 -40.85 32.99 13.87
C GLU A 533 -39.42 32.44 14.02
N THR A 534 -39.12 31.32 13.37
CA THR A 534 -37.85 30.59 13.58
C THR A 534 -36.97 30.50 12.35
N TRP A 535 -37.54 30.48 11.14
CA TRP A 535 -36.77 30.30 9.89
C TRP A 535 -37.16 31.29 8.77
N ASN A 536 -37.60 32.50 9.14
CA ASN A 536 -37.89 33.59 8.19
C ASN A 536 -36.65 34.20 7.52
N ASN A 537 -35.51 34.15 8.20
CA ASN A 537 -34.25 34.76 7.78
C ASN A 537 -33.27 33.76 7.16
N VAL A 538 -33.76 32.60 6.67
CA VAL A 538 -32.91 31.67 5.93
C VAL A 538 -32.37 32.33 4.67
N THR A 539 -31.11 32.06 4.37
CA THR A 539 -30.45 32.52 3.13
C THR A 539 -30.06 31.37 2.22
N ARG A 540 -30.02 30.14 2.78
CA ARG A 540 -29.70 28.89 2.09
C ARG A 540 -30.48 27.74 2.74
N VAL A 541 -31.03 26.89 1.87
CA VAL A 541 -31.69 25.59 2.09
C VAL A 541 -31.23 24.72 0.92
N TRP A 542 -29.92 24.50 0.85
CA TRP A 542 -29.21 23.96 -0.32
C TRP A 542 -29.14 22.44 -0.32
N ALA A 543 -29.08 21.89 -1.53
CA ALA A 543 -28.86 20.48 -1.82
C ALA A 543 -29.73 19.56 -0.94
N PRO A 544 -31.08 19.73 -0.96
CA PRO A 544 -31.93 18.83 -0.23
C PRO A 544 -31.81 17.43 -0.81
N GLN A 545 -31.88 16.44 0.05
CA GLN A 545 -31.86 15.03 -0.29
C GLN A 545 -32.86 14.26 0.56
N THR A 546 -33.10 12.98 0.24
CA THR A 546 -34.14 12.18 0.88
C THR A 546 -33.68 10.75 1.11
N ILE A 547 -33.92 10.21 2.30
CA ILE A 547 -33.71 8.80 2.63
C ILE A 547 -34.90 8.26 3.42
N TYR A 548 -35.21 6.96 3.27
CA TYR A 548 -36.24 6.32 4.08
C TYR A 548 -35.68 5.91 5.45
N ASP A 549 -36.30 6.39 6.52
CA ASP A 549 -35.98 6.01 7.89
C ASP A 549 -36.92 4.88 8.33
N ALA A 550 -36.38 3.66 8.37
CA ALA A 550 -37.14 2.48 8.76
C ALA A 550 -37.53 2.48 10.25
N GLU A 551 -36.81 3.19 11.14
CA GLU A 551 -37.16 3.30 12.56
C GLU A 551 -38.36 4.23 12.76
N ALA A 552 -38.42 5.33 12.00
CA ALA A 552 -39.54 6.27 12.01
C ALA A 552 -40.71 5.85 11.09
N GLY A 553 -40.46 5.00 10.10
CA GLY A 553 -41.42 4.64 9.06
C GLY A 553 -41.70 5.77 8.06
N LYS A 554 -40.82 6.77 7.96
CA LYS A 554 -41.02 8.01 7.20
C LYS A 554 -39.82 8.37 6.31
N TYR A 555 -40.04 9.26 5.35
CA TYR A 555 -38.94 9.84 4.56
C TYR A 555 -38.32 11.02 5.30
N LEU A 556 -37.03 10.94 5.54
CA LEU A 556 -36.22 12.01 6.11
C LEU A 556 -35.68 12.87 4.97
N VAL A 557 -36.03 14.15 4.97
CA VAL A 557 -35.54 15.15 4.02
C VAL A 557 -34.47 15.99 4.73
N TYR A 558 -33.26 15.98 4.21
CA TYR A 558 -32.10 16.67 4.81
C TYR A 558 -31.47 17.64 3.83
N PHE A 559 -30.94 18.75 4.33
CA PHE A 559 -30.49 19.89 3.53
C PHE A 559 -29.49 20.74 4.30
N SER A 560 -28.68 21.50 3.56
CA SER A 560 -27.72 22.45 4.14
C SER A 560 -28.42 23.78 4.41
N LEU A 561 -28.35 24.28 5.65
CA LEU A 561 -29.09 25.49 6.06
C LEU A 561 -28.17 26.57 6.63
N LEU A 562 -28.41 27.82 6.21
CA LEU A 562 -27.78 29.03 6.73
C LEU A 562 -28.83 30.13 6.95
N SER A 563 -28.73 30.88 8.04
CA SER A 563 -29.56 32.06 8.33
C SER A 563 -28.70 33.29 8.66
N ASN A 564 -29.22 34.49 8.41
CA ASN A 564 -28.50 35.74 8.68
C ASN A 564 -28.95 36.45 9.97
N ASP A 565 -29.63 35.74 10.86
CA ASP A 565 -30.13 36.22 12.16
C ASP A 565 -29.39 35.61 13.37
N GLY A 566 -28.32 34.83 13.12
CA GLY A 566 -27.51 34.21 14.15
C GLY A 566 -27.97 32.82 14.61
N ARG A 567 -29.10 32.30 14.12
CA ARG A 567 -29.56 30.92 14.44
C ARG A 567 -28.69 29.84 13.80
N ALA A 568 -28.33 30.02 12.53
CA ALA A 568 -27.39 29.17 11.79
C ALA A 568 -26.27 30.04 11.23
N THR A 569 -25.20 30.22 12.00
CA THR A 569 -24.07 31.14 11.69
C THR A 569 -23.13 30.64 10.59
N TYR A 570 -23.21 29.36 10.23
CA TYR A 570 -22.54 28.73 9.09
C TYR A 570 -23.39 27.55 8.59
N ASP A 571 -23.09 27.06 7.39
CA ASP A 571 -23.85 25.96 6.78
C ASP A 571 -23.67 24.66 7.57
N ARG A 572 -24.79 24.07 8.01
CA ARG A 572 -24.85 22.73 8.63
C ARG A 572 -25.93 21.90 7.95
N ILE A 573 -25.88 20.59 8.12
CA ILE A 573 -26.90 19.70 7.59
C ILE A 573 -28.03 19.59 8.63
N TYR A 574 -29.22 20.01 8.23
CA TYR A 574 -30.47 19.89 8.98
C TYR A 574 -31.37 18.83 8.35
N TYR A 575 -32.41 18.40 9.08
CA TYR A 575 -33.45 17.52 8.56
C TYR A 575 -34.84 17.86 9.10
N CYS A 576 -35.85 17.43 8.33
CA CYS A 576 -37.23 17.24 8.74
C CYS A 576 -37.74 15.90 8.19
N TYR A 577 -38.83 15.38 8.72
CA TYR A 577 -39.55 14.30 8.02
C TYR A 577 -40.54 14.89 7.01
N ALA A 578 -40.70 14.25 5.86
CA ALA A 578 -41.80 14.56 4.95
C ALA A 578 -43.13 14.04 5.53
N ASN A 579 -44.22 14.74 5.26
CA ASN A 579 -45.56 14.23 5.52
C ASN A 579 -45.93 13.10 4.54
N ASP A 580 -47.00 12.35 4.85
CA ASP A 580 -47.36 11.11 4.15
C ASP A 580 -47.62 11.28 2.64
N ASP A 581 -48.09 12.44 2.19
CA ASP A 581 -48.35 12.71 0.78
C ASP A 581 -47.15 13.33 0.03
N PHE A 582 -46.06 13.59 0.75
CA PHE A 582 -44.81 14.20 0.26
C PHE A 582 -45.01 15.62 -0.31
N THR A 583 -45.86 16.41 0.35
CA THR A 583 -46.15 17.81 -0.05
C THR A 583 -45.62 18.87 0.91
N ASP A 584 -45.26 18.50 2.15
CA ASP A 584 -44.71 19.41 3.15
C ASP A 584 -43.75 18.70 4.13
N LEU A 585 -43.08 19.48 4.97
CA LEU A 585 -42.21 19.02 6.05
C LEU A 585 -42.91 19.08 7.41
N GLU A 586 -42.71 18.04 8.21
CA GLU A 586 -43.17 17.92 9.58
C GLU A 586 -42.17 18.52 10.56
N GLY A 587 -42.68 19.16 11.62
CA GLY A 587 -41.86 19.74 12.69
C GLY A 587 -41.13 21.03 12.28
N GLU A 588 -40.06 21.35 13.00
CA GLU A 588 -39.09 22.40 12.62
C GLU A 588 -37.74 21.73 12.25
N PRO A 589 -36.92 22.36 11.38
CA PRO A 589 -35.57 21.90 11.06
C PRO A 589 -34.73 21.58 12.30
N ARG A 590 -34.21 20.35 12.37
CA ARG A 590 -33.30 19.86 13.43
C ARG A 590 -31.92 19.57 12.87
N ILE A 591 -30.88 19.68 13.70
CA ILE A 591 -29.51 19.43 13.22
C ILE A 591 -29.36 17.92 12.97
N LEU A 592 -29.00 17.56 11.73
CA LEU A 592 -28.65 16.19 11.39
C LEU A 592 -27.16 15.95 11.65
N PHE A 593 -26.31 16.92 11.28
CA PHE A 593 -24.87 16.83 11.43
C PHE A 593 -24.23 18.22 11.54
N ASP A 594 -23.35 18.37 12.53
CA ASP A 594 -22.52 19.56 12.74
C ASP A 594 -21.12 19.15 13.19
N ARG A 595 -20.11 19.72 12.51
CA ARG A 595 -18.68 19.50 12.81
C ARG A 595 -17.97 20.76 13.30
N GLY A 596 -18.71 21.82 13.60
CA GLY A 596 -18.17 23.09 14.05
C GLY A 596 -17.83 24.09 12.94
N THR A 597 -17.83 23.69 11.66
CA THR A 597 -17.60 24.59 10.51
C THR A 597 -18.44 24.18 9.28
N SER A 598 -18.51 25.06 8.27
CA SER A 598 -19.38 24.90 7.09
C SER A 598 -19.30 23.52 6.44
N THR A 599 -20.47 22.90 6.29
CA THR A 599 -20.68 21.56 5.74
C THR A 599 -21.93 21.56 4.87
N ILE A 600 -21.77 21.15 3.61
CA ILE A 600 -22.86 21.15 2.61
C ILE A 600 -22.88 19.85 1.80
N ASP A 601 -23.87 19.73 0.91
CA ASP A 601 -24.00 18.65 -0.08
C ASP A 601 -23.92 17.25 0.54
N GLY A 602 -24.75 17.01 1.56
CA GLY A 602 -24.82 15.72 2.24
C GLY A 602 -25.43 14.65 1.34
N ASP A 603 -24.92 13.42 1.35
CA ASP A 603 -25.49 12.23 0.71
C ASP A 603 -25.39 11.00 1.61
N ILE A 604 -26.49 10.28 1.81
CA ILE A 604 -26.58 9.17 2.78
C ILE A 604 -26.90 7.87 2.07
N VAL A 605 -26.04 6.86 2.27
CA VAL A 605 -26.31 5.47 1.88
C VAL A 605 -26.23 4.55 3.09
N PHE A 606 -27.02 3.47 3.08
CA PHE A 606 -26.90 2.38 4.04
C PHE A 606 -26.11 1.23 3.41
N ASN A 607 -25.12 0.72 4.12
CA ASN A 607 -24.32 -0.42 3.68
C ASN A 607 -24.69 -1.64 4.53
N GLU A 608 -25.34 -2.63 3.93
CA GLU A 608 -25.75 -3.83 4.66
C GLU A 608 -24.55 -4.64 5.16
N ALA A 609 -23.39 -4.54 4.49
CA ALA A 609 -22.20 -5.33 4.82
C ALA A 609 -21.55 -4.95 6.16
N ASP A 610 -21.69 -3.69 6.60
CA ASP A 610 -21.25 -3.21 7.91
C ASP A 610 -22.40 -2.74 8.81
N SER A 611 -23.62 -2.71 8.29
CA SER A 611 -24.84 -2.23 8.98
C SER A 611 -24.74 -0.77 9.43
N LEU A 612 -24.05 0.07 8.65
CA LEU A 612 -23.89 1.50 8.91
C LEU A 612 -24.56 2.36 7.84
N TYR A 613 -25.08 3.50 8.28
CA TYR A 613 -25.31 4.66 7.43
C TYR A 613 -24.00 5.40 7.23
N HIS A 614 -23.74 5.81 5.99
CA HIS A 614 -22.59 6.63 5.61
C HIS A 614 -23.11 7.96 5.06
N LEU A 615 -22.86 9.05 5.78
CA LEU A 615 -23.14 10.41 5.32
C LEU A 615 -21.86 10.99 4.69
N PHE A 616 -21.85 11.12 3.37
CA PHE A 616 -20.86 11.84 2.58
C PHE A 616 -21.22 13.32 2.56
N PHE A 617 -20.24 14.21 2.55
CA PHE A 617 -20.49 15.64 2.51
C PHE A 617 -19.30 16.42 1.96
N LYS A 618 -19.57 17.62 1.44
CA LYS A 618 -18.53 18.57 1.04
C LYS A 618 -18.00 19.32 2.27
N ASN A 619 -16.70 19.27 2.43
CA ASN A 619 -15.99 20.01 3.47
C ASN A 619 -15.54 21.38 2.93
N GLU A 620 -16.28 22.44 3.25
CA GLU A 620 -15.96 23.80 2.77
C GLU A 620 -14.66 24.37 3.37
N SER A 621 -14.28 23.95 4.58
CA SER A 621 -13.10 24.51 5.27
C SER A 621 -11.78 23.89 4.82
N LEU A 622 -11.78 22.59 4.45
CA LEU A 622 -10.58 21.86 4.04
C LEU A 622 -10.59 21.50 2.54
N GLY A 623 -11.73 21.65 1.87
CA GLY A 623 -11.97 21.20 0.50
C GLY A 623 -12.19 19.68 0.41
N GLY A 624 -13.01 19.26 -0.56
CA GLY A 624 -13.19 17.84 -0.87
C GLY A 624 -14.42 17.19 -0.24
N ILE A 625 -14.52 15.87 -0.45
CA ILE A 625 -15.60 15.03 0.08
C ILE A 625 -15.06 14.21 1.26
N SER A 626 -15.70 14.35 2.42
CA SER A 626 -15.47 13.54 3.61
C SER A 626 -16.71 12.72 3.93
N LYS A 627 -16.62 11.77 4.86
CA LYS A 627 -17.80 11.08 5.39
C LYS A 627 -17.79 10.93 6.90
N VAL A 628 -18.97 10.66 7.46
CA VAL A 628 -19.19 10.14 8.82
C VAL A 628 -20.07 8.90 8.78
N THR A 629 -20.08 8.12 9.86
CA THR A 629 -20.84 6.87 9.94
C THR A 629 -21.70 6.79 11.20
N SER A 630 -22.81 6.07 11.12
CA SER A 630 -23.68 5.81 12.27
C SER A 630 -24.50 4.53 12.10
N THR A 631 -24.94 3.91 13.19
CA THR A 631 -25.89 2.78 13.16
C THR A 631 -27.35 3.24 13.03
N ARG A 632 -27.61 4.56 13.04
CA ARG A 632 -28.94 5.16 12.92
C ARG A 632 -28.89 6.52 12.24
N LEU A 633 -29.99 6.95 11.63
CA LEU A 633 -30.07 8.23 10.91
C LEU A 633 -30.09 9.43 11.85
N THR A 634 -30.87 9.36 12.93
CA THR A 634 -31.11 10.47 13.87
C THR A 634 -30.54 10.17 15.25
N ALA A 635 -30.31 11.23 16.05
CA ALA A 635 -29.83 11.11 17.42
C ALA A 635 -30.83 10.32 18.29
N ALA A 636 -30.31 9.44 19.16
CA ALA A 636 -31.13 8.71 20.11
C ALA A 636 -31.89 9.68 21.05
N ALA A 637 -33.08 9.28 21.51
CA ALA A 637 -33.85 10.07 22.47
C ALA A 637 -32.98 10.46 23.69
N GLY A 638 -32.93 11.76 24.00
CA GLY A 638 -32.14 12.32 25.10
C GLY A 638 -30.68 12.67 24.76
N GLN A 639 -30.20 12.34 23.56
CA GLN A 639 -28.89 12.82 23.05
C GLN A 639 -29.05 14.15 22.32
N SER A 640 -27.97 14.92 22.23
CA SER A 640 -27.94 16.15 21.43
C SER A 640 -28.06 15.82 19.94
N ASP A 641 -28.73 16.70 19.19
CA ASP A 641 -28.84 16.60 17.73
C ASP A 641 -27.45 16.45 17.08
N GLY A 642 -27.34 15.53 16.13
CA GLY A 642 -26.09 15.22 15.41
C GLY A 642 -25.08 14.32 16.13
N ALA A 643 -25.31 13.96 17.39
CA ALA A 643 -24.35 13.17 18.19
C ALA A 643 -24.18 11.70 17.76
N GLN A 644 -25.06 11.19 16.88
CA GLN A 644 -25.01 9.80 16.40
C GLN A 644 -23.87 9.54 15.41
N TRP A 645 -23.32 10.58 14.80
CA TRP A 645 -22.30 10.45 13.77
C TRP A 645 -20.90 10.31 14.35
N SER A 646 -20.08 9.47 13.72
CA SER A 646 -18.66 9.34 14.02
C SER A 646 -17.89 10.62 13.72
N THR A 647 -16.61 10.67 14.13
CA THR A 647 -15.68 11.70 13.67
C THR A 647 -15.55 11.68 12.13
N PRO A 648 -15.43 12.84 11.46
CA PRO A 648 -15.18 12.92 10.02
C PRO A 648 -13.94 12.15 9.55
N SER A 649 -14.06 11.50 8.40
CA SER A 649 -12.92 10.94 7.68
C SER A 649 -12.05 12.03 7.05
N ALA A 650 -10.83 11.64 6.64
CA ALA A 650 -10.06 12.39 5.65
C ALA A 650 -10.82 12.47 4.31
N ARG A 651 -10.31 13.31 3.40
CA ARG A 651 -10.85 13.44 2.03
C ARG A 651 -10.82 12.08 1.31
N LEU A 652 -11.91 11.73 0.65
CA LEU A 652 -12.09 10.42 0.00
C LEU A 652 -11.71 10.44 -1.47
N GLN A 653 -11.83 11.59 -2.13
CA GLN A 653 -11.52 11.72 -3.54
C GLN A 653 -10.00 11.68 -3.79
N PRO A 654 -9.52 10.94 -4.80
CA PRO A 654 -8.09 10.87 -5.14
C PRO A 654 -7.58 12.14 -5.82
N THR A 655 -8.48 12.99 -6.34
CA THR A 655 -8.13 14.22 -7.07
C THR A 655 -7.79 15.39 -6.14
N ASN A 656 -7.00 16.36 -6.65
CA ASN A 656 -6.76 17.64 -6.00
C ASN A 656 -7.64 18.78 -6.53
N LYS A 657 -8.55 18.49 -7.48
CA LYS A 657 -9.51 19.46 -7.99
C LYS A 657 -10.52 19.85 -6.91
N ALA A 658 -11.12 21.03 -7.06
CA ALA A 658 -12.25 21.44 -6.24
C ALA A 658 -13.48 20.61 -6.67
N VAL A 659 -14.10 19.94 -5.69
CA VAL A 659 -15.19 18.98 -5.92
C VAL A 659 -16.38 19.28 -5.01
N GLU A 660 -17.59 18.95 -5.47
CA GLU A 660 -18.85 19.11 -4.73
C GLU A 660 -19.92 18.10 -5.18
N GLY A 661 -21.09 18.12 -4.53
CA GLY A 661 -22.24 17.30 -4.94
C GLY A 661 -21.93 15.80 -4.97
N ALA A 662 -21.55 15.24 -3.84
CA ALA A 662 -21.32 13.79 -3.72
C ALA A 662 -22.61 13.03 -4.07
N GLY A 663 -22.49 12.04 -4.95
CA GLY A 663 -23.52 11.05 -5.21
C GLY A 663 -22.94 9.65 -5.06
N VAL A 664 -23.55 8.83 -4.22
CA VAL A 664 -23.09 7.49 -3.90
C VAL A 664 -24.16 6.48 -4.28
N PHE A 665 -23.80 5.53 -5.14
CA PHE A 665 -24.70 4.47 -5.56
C PHE A 665 -23.92 3.18 -5.79
N ARG A 666 -24.64 2.07 -5.72
CA ARG A 666 -24.06 0.74 -5.92
C ARG A 666 -24.21 0.29 -7.36
N ARG A 667 -23.19 -0.35 -7.92
CA ARG A 667 -23.33 -0.98 -9.24
C ARG A 667 -24.20 -2.23 -9.12
N ILE A 668 -25.11 -2.38 -10.08
CA ILE A 668 -26.05 -3.49 -10.19
C ILE A 668 -25.29 -4.82 -10.11
N ASN A 669 -25.72 -5.71 -9.20
CA ASN A 669 -25.17 -7.05 -9.00
C ASN A 669 -23.70 -7.16 -8.57
N THR A 670 -23.13 -6.11 -7.97
CA THR A 670 -21.76 -6.16 -7.39
C THR A 670 -21.74 -5.62 -5.96
N ASP A 671 -20.61 -5.77 -5.25
CA ASP A 671 -20.31 -5.05 -4.00
C ASP A 671 -19.55 -3.73 -4.21
N GLU A 672 -19.49 -3.27 -5.46
CA GLU A 672 -18.79 -2.05 -5.83
C GLU A 672 -19.72 -0.84 -5.73
N TRP A 673 -19.37 0.06 -4.82
CA TRP A 673 -19.95 1.39 -4.68
C TRP A 673 -19.21 2.37 -5.55
N VAL A 674 -19.95 3.28 -6.18
CA VAL A 674 -19.43 4.41 -6.92
C VAL A 674 -19.67 5.67 -6.10
N LEU A 675 -18.61 6.44 -5.88
CA LEU A 675 -18.69 7.83 -5.46
C LEU A 675 -18.42 8.69 -6.68
N MET A 676 -19.44 9.43 -7.12
CA MET A 676 -19.35 10.44 -8.16
C MET A 676 -19.40 11.84 -7.56
N TYR A 677 -18.69 12.79 -8.15
CA TYR A 677 -18.69 14.18 -7.71
C TYR A 677 -18.39 15.14 -8.86
N ASP A 678 -18.92 16.36 -8.74
CA ASP A 678 -18.78 17.46 -9.70
C ASP A 678 -17.44 18.17 -9.50
N CYS A 679 -16.54 18.09 -10.48
CA CYS A 679 -15.35 18.93 -10.55
C CYS A 679 -15.73 20.34 -11.03
N TYR A 680 -16.49 21.08 -10.21
CA TYR A 680 -17.29 22.23 -10.62
C TYR A 680 -16.52 23.43 -11.20
N THR A 681 -15.22 23.54 -10.94
CA THR A 681 -14.33 24.55 -11.55
C THR A 681 -13.69 24.09 -12.85
N SER A 682 -13.76 22.79 -13.14
CA SER A 682 -13.14 22.13 -14.29
C SER A 682 -14.17 21.54 -15.27
N GLY A 683 -15.47 21.64 -14.97
CA GLY A 683 -16.57 21.38 -15.90
C GLY A 683 -16.76 19.92 -16.32
N HIS A 684 -16.49 18.97 -15.43
CA HIS A 684 -16.66 17.53 -15.67
C HIS A 684 -17.00 16.78 -14.38
N TYR A 685 -17.44 15.53 -14.52
CA TYR A 685 -17.64 14.62 -13.41
C TYR A 685 -16.48 13.64 -13.27
N GLN A 686 -16.22 13.22 -12.04
CA GLN A 686 -15.34 12.12 -11.74
C GLN A 686 -16.08 10.99 -11.06
N PHE A 687 -15.71 9.77 -11.41
CA PHE A 687 -16.20 8.54 -10.80
C PHE A 687 -15.06 7.81 -10.11
N THR A 688 -15.33 7.34 -8.91
CA THR A 688 -14.42 6.51 -8.12
C THR A 688 -15.15 5.29 -7.60
N SER A 689 -14.45 4.19 -7.32
CA SER A 689 -15.06 2.99 -6.76
C SER A 689 -14.48 2.56 -5.42
N SER A 690 -15.32 1.89 -4.63
CA SER A 690 -14.95 1.29 -3.35
C SER A 690 -15.82 0.06 -3.06
N ARG A 691 -15.25 -0.96 -2.41
CA ARG A 691 -16.03 -2.09 -1.85
C ARG A 691 -16.34 -1.94 -0.36
N ASP A 692 -15.60 -1.07 0.33
CA ASP A 692 -15.70 -0.86 1.79
C ASP A 692 -16.23 0.55 2.15
N LEU A 693 -16.51 1.38 1.14
CA LEU A 693 -16.84 2.81 1.25
C LEU A 693 -15.78 3.64 2.01
N LEU A 694 -14.62 3.09 2.34
CA LEU A 694 -13.53 3.74 3.08
C LEU A 694 -12.40 4.15 2.15
N ARG A 695 -12.06 3.30 1.18
CA ARG A 695 -10.98 3.52 0.22
C ARG A 695 -11.56 3.60 -1.18
N PHE A 696 -11.34 4.74 -1.84
CA PHE A 696 -11.84 4.99 -3.18
C PHE A 696 -10.70 5.05 -4.20
N SER A 697 -10.89 4.35 -5.31
CA SER A 697 -9.96 4.31 -6.45
C SER A 697 -10.58 5.04 -7.64
N PHE A 698 -9.78 5.82 -8.38
CA PHE A 698 -10.25 6.51 -9.58
C PHE A 698 -10.72 5.51 -10.64
N LEU A 699 -11.89 5.75 -11.23
CA LEU A 699 -12.41 4.98 -12.36
C LEU A 699 -12.32 5.76 -13.68
N LYS A 700 -12.90 6.96 -13.73
CA LYS A 700 -13.14 7.67 -14.99
C LYS A 700 -13.43 9.16 -14.79
N ASP A 701 -12.99 9.98 -15.75
CA ASP A 701 -13.52 11.33 -16.01
C ASP A 701 -14.65 11.26 -17.05
N ASP A 702 -15.72 12.01 -16.85
CA ASP A 702 -16.78 12.18 -17.84
C ASP A 702 -16.99 13.65 -18.21
N TYR A 703 -16.62 13.97 -19.45
CA TYR A 703 -16.81 15.27 -20.10
C TYR A 703 -18.01 15.29 -21.05
N SER A 704 -18.71 14.16 -21.23
CA SER A 704 -19.76 14.02 -22.24
C SER A 704 -21.05 14.74 -21.85
N ILE A 705 -21.24 15.01 -20.56
CA ILE A 705 -22.36 15.76 -20.03
C ILE A 705 -21.87 16.98 -19.27
N ALA A 706 -22.42 18.16 -19.57
CA ALA A 706 -22.16 19.39 -18.83
C ALA A 706 -22.97 19.42 -17.51
N ALA A 707 -22.96 18.32 -16.77
CA ALA A 707 -23.74 18.17 -15.56
C ALA A 707 -23.13 18.93 -14.39
N ARG A 708 -24.00 19.29 -13.45
CA ARG A 708 -23.71 19.85 -12.14
C ARG A 708 -24.58 19.11 -11.13
N HIS A 709 -24.07 18.97 -9.90
CA HIS A 709 -24.68 18.35 -8.72
C HIS A 709 -26.03 17.64 -8.96
N GLY A 710 -26.04 16.32 -8.80
CA GLY A 710 -27.23 15.49 -8.99
C GLY A 710 -27.09 14.11 -8.37
N THR A 711 -28.10 13.25 -8.56
CA THR A 711 -28.15 11.90 -7.97
C THR A 711 -28.54 10.84 -9.00
N THR A 712 -28.03 9.63 -8.78
CA THR A 712 -28.26 8.46 -9.63
C THR A 712 -29.14 7.42 -8.94
N ILE A 713 -30.15 6.90 -9.65
CA ILE A 713 -30.92 5.71 -9.23
C ILE A 713 -30.85 4.62 -10.29
N THR A 714 -31.10 3.38 -9.89
CA THR A 714 -31.24 2.24 -10.81
C THR A 714 -32.67 2.10 -11.35
N LEU A 715 -32.79 1.70 -12.61
CA LEU A 715 -34.04 1.59 -13.36
C LEU A 715 -34.36 0.15 -13.77
N THR A 716 -35.63 -0.20 -13.71
CA THR A 716 -36.17 -1.41 -14.35
C THR A 716 -36.29 -1.21 -15.86
N ARG A 717 -36.45 -2.31 -16.60
CA ARG A 717 -36.71 -2.26 -18.04
C ARG A 717 -37.93 -1.42 -18.40
N ASP A 718 -39.02 -1.59 -17.66
CA ASP A 718 -40.28 -0.88 -17.94
C ASP A 718 -40.16 0.63 -17.69
N GLU A 719 -39.37 1.04 -16.71
CA GLU A 719 -39.08 2.45 -16.45
C GLU A 719 -38.23 3.06 -17.56
N VAL A 720 -37.22 2.32 -18.04
CA VAL A 720 -36.41 2.74 -19.19
C VAL A 720 -37.31 2.92 -20.42
N ALA A 721 -38.18 1.94 -20.70
CA ALA A 721 -39.11 2.02 -21.82
C ALA A 721 -40.08 3.20 -21.68
N THR A 722 -40.51 3.52 -20.47
CA THR A 722 -41.37 4.68 -20.18
C THR A 722 -40.64 6.00 -20.47
N LEU A 723 -39.41 6.14 -19.98
CA LEU A 723 -38.58 7.33 -20.23
C LEU A 723 -38.29 7.52 -21.72
N LEU A 724 -37.87 6.47 -22.43
CA LEU A 724 -37.54 6.56 -23.86
C LEU A 724 -38.77 6.80 -24.75
N ARG A 725 -39.96 6.39 -24.32
CA ARG A 725 -41.20 6.73 -25.03
C ARG A 725 -41.51 8.23 -24.93
N ARG A 726 -41.20 8.85 -23.79
CA ARG A 726 -41.43 10.29 -23.56
C ARG A 726 -40.31 11.17 -24.11
N PHE A 727 -39.07 10.69 -23.99
CA PHE A 727 -37.82 11.38 -24.31
C PHE A 727 -36.96 10.45 -25.19
N PRO A 728 -37.32 10.25 -26.47
CA PRO A 728 -36.62 9.33 -27.35
C PRO A 728 -35.16 9.71 -27.54
N LEU A 729 -34.32 8.69 -27.73
CA LEU A 729 -32.93 8.83 -28.14
C LEU A 729 -32.81 8.43 -29.60
N ASP A 730 -32.22 9.31 -30.41
CA ASP A 730 -31.93 9.03 -31.81
C ASP A 730 -30.64 8.22 -31.96
N GLY A 731 -30.58 7.36 -32.98
CA GLY A 731 -29.35 6.65 -33.34
C GLY A 731 -28.89 5.59 -32.34
N LEU A 732 -29.78 5.05 -31.50
CA LEU A 732 -29.44 3.94 -30.60
C LEU A 732 -28.98 2.73 -31.40
N SER A 733 -27.74 2.29 -31.16
CA SER A 733 -27.24 1.04 -31.71
C SER A 733 -27.83 -0.15 -30.95
N PRO A 734 -28.38 -1.16 -31.65
CA PRO A 734 -28.78 -2.42 -31.02
C PRO A 734 -27.58 -3.34 -30.74
N ASP A 735 -26.36 -2.94 -31.09
CA ASP A 735 -25.18 -3.75 -30.88
C ASP A 735 -24.94 -3.97 -29.37
N PRO A 736 -24.58 -5.19 -28.94
CA PRO A 736 -24.24 -5.45 -27.55
C PRO A 736 -23.00 -4.64 -27.17
N GLN A 737 -22.98 -4.17 -25.93
CA GLN A 737 -21.89 -3.40 -25.34
C GLN A 737 -21.03 -4.24 -24.38
N GLY A 738 -21.56 -5.35 -23.88
CA GLY A 738 -20.83 -6.25 -22.99
C GLY A 738 -21.74 -7.23 -22.25
N SER A 739 -21.21 -7.79 -21.16
CA SER A 739 -21.91 -8.66 -20.21
C SER A 739 -21.85 -8.05 -18.82
N ARG A 740 -22.88 -8.25 -18.00
CA ARG A 740 -22.86 -7.92 -16.56
C ARG A 740 -22.63 -9.13 -15.66
N ASN A 741 -22.44 -10.31 -16.22
CA ASN A 741 -22.27 -11.50 -15.41
C ASN A 741 -20.85 -11.51 -14.80
N PRO A 742 -20.70 -11.59 -13.47
CA PRO A 742 -19.39 -11.57 -12.82
C PRO A 742 -18.52 -12.81 -13.10
N GLN A 743 -19.10 -13.89 -13.63
CA GLN A 743 -18.33 -15.04 -14.11
C GLN A 743 -17.68 -14.79 -15.48
N VAL A 744 -18.10 -13.75 -16.21
CA VAL A 744 -17.48 -13.37 -17.50
C VAL A 744 -16.21 -12.58 -17.24
N ARG A 745 -15.12 -12.99 -17.91
CA ARG A 745 -13.84 -12.27 -17.92
C ARG A 745 -13.98 -11.04 -18.81
N GLN A 746 -14.47 -9.95 -18.22
CA GLN A 746 -14.92 -8.74 -18.93
C GLN A 746 -13.88 -8.19 -19.90
N GLU A 747 -12.61 -8.18 -19.49
CA GLU A 747 -11.46 -7.69 -20.27
C GLU A 747 -11.28 -8.40 -21.64
N ARG A 748 -11.89 -9.58 -21.80
CA ARG A 748 -11.71 -10.46 -22.97
C ARG A 748 -13.00 -10.74 -23.73
N VAL A 749 -14.09 -10.09 -23.35
CA VAL A 749 -15.33 -10.12 -24.14
C VAL A 749 -15.02 -9.57 -25.53
N THR A 750 -15.30 -10.38 -26.56
CA THR A 750 -15.11 -9.96 -27.96
C THR A 750 -16.46 -9.77 -28.61
N ILE A 751 -16.69 -8.58 -29.16
CA ILE A 751 -17.91 -8.23 -29.89
C ILE A 751 -17.52 -7.85 -31.31
N ASN A 752 -17.93 -8.66 -32.29
CA ASN A 752 -17.71 -8.36 -33.70
C ASN A 752 -19.03 -7.92 -34.34
N THR A 753 -19.19 -6.61 -34.53
CA THR A 753 -20.42 -6.01 -35.06
C THR A 753 -20.62 -6.31 -36.55
N SER A 754 -19.56 -6.46 -37.33
CA SER A 754 -19.63 -6.83 -38.75
C SER A 754 -20.00 -8.30 -38.96
N ALA A 755 -19.38 -9.21 -38.19
CA ALA A 755 -19.64 -10.65 -38.27
C ALA A 755 -20.86 -11.11 -37.46
N ARG A 756 -21.43 -10.21 -36.63
CA ARG A 756 -22.56 -10.47 -35.74
C ARG A 756 -22.29 -11.64 -34.78
N THR A 757 -21.13 -11.61 -34.13
CA THR A 757 -20.75 -12.59 -33.12
C THR A 757 -20.34 -11.93 -31.80
N VAL A 758 -20.65 -12.61 -30.69
CA VAL A 758 -20.16 -12.26 -29.34
C VAL A 758 -19.50 -13.50 -28.76
N TYR A 759 -18.30 -13.33 -28.19
CA TYR A 759 -17.61 -14.37 -27.43
C TYR A 759 -17.48 -13.94 -25.97
N LEU A 760 -17.97 -14.80 -25.07
CA LEU A 760 -17.99 -14.60 -23.63
C LEU A 760 -17.09 -15.63 -22.94
N PRO A 761 -15.83 -15.26 -22.65
CA PRO A 761 -14.98 -16.12 -21.84
C PRO A 761 -15.47 -16.12 -20.39
N VAL A 762 -15.69 -17.29 -19.81
CA VAL A 762 -16.16 -17.42 -18.42
C VAL A 762 -15.14 -18.13 -17.54
N ALA A 763 -15.13 -17.79 -16.26
CA ALA A 763 -14.22 -18.38 -15.29
C ALA A 763 -14.48 -19.89 -15.10
N TYR A 764 -13.47 -20.62 -14.63
CA TYR A 764 -13.58 -22.05 -14.32
C TYR A 764 -14.73 -22.34 -13.34
N GLY A 765 -15.44 -23.45 -13.55
CA GLY A 765 -16.59 -23.86 -12.74
C GLY A 765 -17.92 -23.18 -13.11
N THR A 766 -17.95 -22.33 -14.14
CA THR A 766 -19.22 -21.78 -14.65
C THR A 766 -20.05 -22.87 -15.31
N ASP A 767 -21.29 -23.08 -14.85
CA ASP A 767 -22.23 -24.01 -15.47
C ASP A 767 -22.76 -23.44 -16.81
N LEU A 768 -22.23 -23.93 -17.92
CA LEU A 768 -22.64 -23.52 -19.26
C LEU A 768 -24.01 -24.10 -19.68
N THR A 769 -24.59 -25.03 -18.94
CA THR A 769 -25.92 -25.59 -19.26
C THR A 769 -27.07 -24.67 -18.81
N ALA A 770 -26.80 -23.79 -17.85
CA ALA A 770 -27.73 -22.82 -17.30
C ALA A 770 -27.04 -21.46 -17.05
N PHE A 771 -26.39 -20.92 -18.08
CA PHE A 771 -25.63 -19.68 -17.99
C PHE A 771 -26.41 -18.49 -18.53
N ASP A 772 -26.63 -17.46 -17.70
CA ASP A 772 -27.18 -16.18 -18.14
C ASP A 772 -26.04 -15.20 -18.44
N PRO A 773 -25.79 -14.82 -19.70
CA PRO A 773 -24.71 -13.90 -20.03
C PRO A 773 -24.98 -12.48 -19.57
N MET A 774 -26.21 -12.13 -19.17
CA MET A 774 -26.59 -10.78 -18.74
C MET A 774 -26.09 -9.71 -19.73
N LEU A 775 -26.25 -9.99 -21.02
CA LEU A 775 -25.83 -9.07 -22.07
C LEU A 775 -26.52 -7.73 -21.89
N TYR A 776 -25.79 -6.65 -22.12
CA TYR A 776 -26.37 -5.32 -22.18
C TYR A 776 -25.98 -4.63 -23.47
N ALA A 777 -26.82 -3.70 -23.90
CA ALA A 777 -26.63 -2.85 -25.05
C ALA A 777 -27.02 -1.41 -24.67
N ALA A 778 -27.30 -0.57 -25.66
CA ALA A 778 -27.82 0.76 -25.41
C ALA A 778 -29.06 0.72 -24.48
N PRO A 779 -29.23 1.71 -23.57
CA PRO A 779 -30.37 1.73 -22.66
C PRO A 779 -31.72 1.53 -23.39
N GLY A 780 -32.52 0.59 -22.90
CA GLY A 780 -33.83 0.23 -23.45
C GLY A 780 -33.80 -0.73 -24.63
N ALA A 781 -32.61 -1.21 -25.03
CA ALA A 781 -32.51 -2.26 -26.02
C ALA A 781 -33.16 -3.56 -25.51
N LEU A 782 -34.04 -4.15 -26.32
CA LEU A 782 -34.62 -5.46 -26.06
C LEU A 782 -33.66 -6.55 -26.50
N ILE A 783 -33.31 -7.46 -25.60
CA ILE A 783 -32.44 -8.61 -25.86
C ILE A 783 -33.21 -9.90 -25.60
N VAL A 784 -33.27 -10.79 -26.60
CA VAL A 784 -34.01 -12.07 -26.55
C VAL A 784 -33.13 -13.20 -27.10
N PRO A 785 -33.00 -14.36 -26.44
CA PRO A 785 -33.67 -14.73 -25.19
C PRO A 785 -33.11 -13.96 -23.99
N ALA A 786 -33.88 -13.91 -22.90
CA ALA A 786 -33.45 -13.36 -21.62
C ALA A 786 -33.19 -14.49 -20.62
N GLY A 787 -32.32 -14.26 -19.64
CA GLY A 787 -31.99 -15.22 -18.59
C GLY A 787 -31.11 -16.39 -19.07
N GLU A 788 -31.08 -17.44 -18.26
CA GLU A 788 -30.19 -18.60 -18.42
C GLU A 788 -30.42 -19.34 -19.75
N GLN A 789 -29.33 -19.65 -20.46
CA GLN A 789 -29.32 -20.44 -21.69
C GLN A 789 -28.29 -21.58 -21.61
N ASP A 790 -28.45 -22.57 -22.49
CA ASP A 790 -27.53 -23.71 -22.63
C ASP A 790 -26.47 -23.42 -23.72
N PHE A 791 -25.30 -22.96 -23.29
CA PHE A 791 -24.13 -22.74 -24.14
C PHE A 791 -23.25 -23.99 -24.30
N SER A 792 -23.51 -25.07 -23.54
CA SER A 792 -22.76 -26.33 -23.68
C SER A 792 -22.93 -26.99 -25.05
N LYS A 793 -24.01 -26.62 -25.77
CA LYS A 793 -24.34 -27.07 -27.14
C LYS A 793 -23.82 -26.15 -28.24
N GLY A 794 -23.05 -25.12 -27.90
CA GLY A 794 -22.48 -24.15 -28.83
C GLY A 794 -23.19 -22.79 -28.80
N ALA A 795 -23.19 -22.09 -29.94
CA ALA A 795 -23.67 -20.70 -30.01
C ALA A 795 -25.19 -20.59 -29.83
N VAL A 796 -25.62 -19.67 -28.98
CA VAL A 796 -27.02 -19.26 -28.81
C VAL A 796 -27.27 -17.98 -29.60
N THR A 797 -28.38 -17.90 -30.33
CA THR A 797 -28.73 -16.69 -31.10
C THR A 797 -29.49 -15.71 -30.22
N TYR A 798 -28.96 -14.49 -30.12
CA TYR A 798 -29.59 -13.37 -29.42
C TYR A 798 -30.07 -12.34 -30.44
N MET A 799 -31.32 -11.95 -30.35
CA MET A 799 -31.93 -10.86 -31.08
C MET A 799 -31.89 -9.59 -30.21
N LEU A 800 -31.24 -8.55 -30.70
CA LEU A 800 -31.15 -7.26 -30.05
C LEU A 800 -31.92 -6.22 -30.87
N ASN A 801 -32.84 -5.50 -30.23
CA ASN A 801 -33.60 -4.41 -30.84
C ASN A 801 -33.41 -3.11 -30.08
N ALA A 802 -33.01 -2.05 -30.78
CA ALA A 802 -32.94 -0.69 -30.24
C ALA A 802 -33.36 0.31 -31.32
N GLY A 803 -34.14 1.34 -30.94
CA GLY A 803 -34.59 2.38 -31.86
C GLY A 803 -35.36 1.84 -33.09
N GLY A 804 -36.06 0.71 -32.97
CA GLY A 804 -36.75 0.05 -34.08
C GLY A 804 -35.88 -0.78 -35.01
N THR A 805 -34.56 -0.82 -34.79
CA THR A 805 -33.63 -1.67 -35.55
C THR A 805 -33.39 -2.97 -34.81
N THR A 806 -33.61 -4.11 -35.48
CA THR A 806 -33.34 -5.46 -34.95
C THR A 806 -32.12 -6.06 -35.62
N VAL A 807 -31.19 -6.59 -34.82
CA VAL A 807 -30.04 -7.38 -35.28
C VAL A 807 -29.96 -8.69 -34.51
N SER A 808 -29.42 -9.74 -35.13
CA SER A 808 -29.19 -11.02 -34.48
C SER A 808 -27.70 -11.28 -34.34
N TYR A 809 -27.27 -11.72 -33.16
CA TYR A 809 -25.90 -12.11 -32.85
C TYR A 809 -25.83 -13.59 -32.49
N ARG A 810 -24.80 -14.29 -32.96
CA ARG A 810 -24.41 -15.60 -32.42
C ARG A 810 -23.50 -15.39 -31.22
N VAL A 811 -23.98 -15.75 -30.04
CA VAL A 811 -23.26 -15.61 -28.79
C VAL A 811 -22.70 -16.97 -28.40
N THR A 812 -21.40 -17.07 -28.17
CA THR A 812 -20.75 -18.26 -27.60
C THR A 812 -20.20 -17.94 -26.23
N ALA A 813 -20.26 -18.90 -25.32
CA ALA A 813 -19.60 -18.83 -24.03
C ALA A 813 -18.73 -20.09 -23.87
N ALA A 814 -17.53 -19.92 -23.32
CA ALA A 814 -16.61 -21.02 -23.07
C ALA A 814 -15.82 -20.78 -21.79
N VAL A 815 -15.57 -21.86 -21.06
CA VAL A 815 -14.71 -21.82 -19.88
C VAL A 815 -13.28 -21.55 -20.31
N GLU A 816 -12.68 -20.54 -19.69
CA GLU A 816 -11.28 -20.20 -19.84
C GLU A 816 -10.63 -20.09 -18.47
N SER A 817 -9.86 -21.12 -18.09
CA SER A 817 -9.10 -21.15 -16.85
C SER A 817 -7.90 -20.20 -16.89
N ASN A 818 -7.35 -19.93 -18.08
CA ASN A 818 -6.19 -19.07 -18.25
C ASN A 818 -6.59 -17.61 -18.59
N PRO A 819 -5.92 -16.62 -17.99
CA PRO A 819 -4.97 -16.77 -16.89
C PRO A 819 -5.65 -17.20 -15.58
N VAL A 820 -4.94 -18.00 -14.79
CA VAL A 820 -5.41 -18.41 -13.47
C VAL A 820 -5.25 -17.29 -12.44
N LEU A 821 -4.30 -16.38 -12.67
CA LEU A 821 -4.15 -15.11 -11.97
C LEU A 821 -4.10 -13.98 -13.00
N GLU A 822 -5.09 -13.09 -13.00
CA GLU A 822 -5.18 -11.93 -13.89
C GLU A 822 -4.26 -10.78 -13.45
N GLY A 823 -4.08 -9.74 -14.30
CA GLY A 823 -3.31 -8.53 -13.98
C GLY A 823 -1.82 -8.61 -14.31
N ASP A 824 -1.07 -7.56 -13.96
CA ASP A 824 0.37 -7.42 -14.20
C ASP A 824 1.16 -8.26 -13.20
N ARG A 825 1.10 -9.58 -13.40
CA ARG A 825 1.85 -10.61 -12.67
C ARG A 825 2.84 -11.28 -13.62
N ALA A 826 4.07 -11.41 -13.16
CA ALA A 826 5.17 -11.94 -13.95
C ALA A 826 5.97 -12.98 -13.18
N GLU A 827 6.82 -13.69 -13.91
CA GLU A 827 7.87 -14.55 -13.37
C GLU A 827 7.38 -15.59 -12.34
N PRO A 828 6.47 -16.50 -12.75
CA PRO A 828 5.82 -17.44 -11.84
C PRO A 828 6.80 -18.49 -11.30
N ASP A 829 6.63 -18.85 -10.04
CA ASP A 829 7.18 -20.09 -9.47
C ASP A 829 6.10 -20.86 -8.69
N VAL A 830 5.92 -22.16 -9.00
CA VAL A 830 4.87 -22.99 -8.42
C VAL A 830 5.44 -24.09 -7.53
N LEU A 831 4.98 -24.12 -6.29
CA LEU A 831 5.35 -25.10 -5.27
C LEU A 831 4.11 -25.85 -4.79
N PHE A 832 4.19 -27.17 -4.66
CA PHE A 832 3.26 -27.91 -3.81
C PHE A 832 3.83 -28.04 -2.40
N SER A 833 3.15 -27.46 -1.41
CA SER A 833 3.55 -27.51 0.01
C SER A 833 3.00 -28.77 0.68
N ARG A 834 3.90 -29.60 1.20
CA ARG A 834 3.56 -30.79 1.99
C ARG A 834 2.98 -30.41 3.35
N LYS A 835 3.40 -29.27 3.92
CA LYS A 835 2.84 -28.73 5.17
C LYS A 835 1.34 -28.44 5.07
N THR A 836 0.87 -28.01 3.90
CA THR A 836 -0.50 -27.48 3.74
C THR A 836 -1.36 -28.27 2.75
N ASN A 837 -0.77 -29.17 1.96
CA ASN A 837 -1.44 -29.94 0.90
C ASN A 837 -2.06 -29.04 -0.19
N ARG A 838 -1.38 -27.94 -0.53
CA ARG A 838 -1.83 -26.93 -1.51
C ARG A 838 -0.69 -26.54 -2.44
N PHE A 839 -1.08 -26.07 -3.62
CA PHE A 839 -0.20 -25.39 -4.55
C PHE A 839 -0.08 -23.92 -4.15
N TYR A 840 1.11 -23.36 -4.30
CA TYR A 840 1.44 -21.96 -4.09
C TYR A 840 2.11 -21.44 -5.34
N LEU A 841 1.68 -20.27 -5.80
CA LEU A 841 2.20 -19.60 -6.97
C LEU A 841 2.76 -18.25 -6.55
N TYR A 842 4.08 -18.13 -6.61
CA TYR A 842 4.84 -16.92 -6.33
C TYR A 842 4.97 -16.14 -7.63
N SER A 843 4.74 -14.82 -7.60
CA SER A 843 4.84 -13.97 -8.79
C SER A 843 5.26 -12.55 -8.44
N VAL A 844 5.91 -11.88 -9.39
CA VAL A 844 6.29 -10.46 -9.26
C VAL A 844 5.07 -9.61 -9.58
N ALA A 845 4.72 -8.70 -8.66
CA ALA A 845 3.60 -7.77 -8.82
C ALA A 845 3.84 -6.47 -8.02
N GLY A 846 3.61 -5.31 -8.65
CA GLY A 846 3.66 -4.00 -7.99
C GLY A 846 4.97 -3.75 -7.23
N GLY A 847 6.11 -4.15 -7.80
CA GLY A 847 7.46 -3.96 -7.24
C GLY A 847 7.87 -4.95 -6.13
N GLY A 848 7.03 -5.93 -5.79
CA GLY A 848 7.29 -6.95 -4.76
C GLY A 848 6.99 -8.38 -5.24
N ILE A 849 7.04 -9.35 -4.33
CA ILE A 849 6.61 -10.73 -4.57
C ILE A 849 5.27 -10.97 -3.88
N GLU A 850 4.28 -11.41 -4.66
CA GLU A 850 2.97 -11.88 -4.20
C GLU A 850 2.91 -13.41 -4.24
N VAL A 851 2.05 -13.98 -3.42
CA VAL A 851 1.73 -15.41 -3.47
C VAL A 851 0.22 -15.64 -3.55
N ALA A 852 -0.17 -16.63 -4.35
CA ALA A 852 -1.52 -17.17 -4.37
C ALA A 852 -1.50 -18.66 -4.02
N SER A 853 -2.58 -19.19 -3.46
CA SER A 853 -2.71 -20.62 -3.15
C SER A 853 -3.89 -21.28 -3.84
N SER A 854 -3.77 -22.58 -4.13
CA SER A 854 -4.83 -23.37 -4.77
C SER A 854 -4.83 -24.82 -4.27
N VAL A 855 -6.00 -25.46 -4.26
CA VAL A 855 -6.14 -26.90 -4.03
C VAL A 855 -6.12 -27.72 -5.32
N ASP A 856 -6.35 -27.07 -6.46
CA ASP A 856 -6.71 -27.73 -7.72
C ASP A 856 -6.09 -27.08 -8.98
N LEU A 857 -5.16 -26.15 -8.80
CA LEU A 857 -4.45 -25.38 -9.84
C LEU A 857 -5.32 -24.48 -10.73
N VAL A 858 -6.64 -24.43 -10.54
CA VAL A 858 -7.56 -23.61 -11.36
C VAL A 858 -8.33 -22.59 -10.54
N ASN A 859 -8.59 -22.88 -9.26
CA ASN A 859 -9.18 -21.95 -8.31
C ASN A 859 -8.10 -21.44 -7.36
N TRP A 860 -7.71 -20.17 -7.52
CA TRP A 860 -6.65 -19.55 -6.74
C TRP A 860 -7.20 -18.53 -5.74
N ILE A 861 -6.57 -18.44 -4.58
CA ILE A 861 -6.80 -17.44 -3.54
C ILE A 861 -5.57 -16.55 -3.52
N ASN A 862 -5.73 -15.23 -3.64
CA ASN A 862 -4.62 -14.29 -3.46
C ASN A 862 -4.32 -14.16 -1.96
N GLU A 863 -3.12 -14.58 -1.54
CA GLU A 863 -2.66 -14.53 -0.15
C GLU A 863 -1.90 -13.22 0.16
N GLY A 864 -1.70 -12.36 -0.84
CA GLY A 864 -1.09 -11.04 -0.71
C GLY A 864 0.42 -11.01 -0.98
N LYS A 865 1.03 -9.87 -0.64
CA LYS A 865 2.48 -9.65 -0.77
C LYS A 865 3.21 -10.30 0.39
N ILE A 866 4.18 -11.14 0.07
CA ILE A 866 5.04 -11.83 1.06
C ILE A 866 6.41 -11.17 1.23
N LEU A 867 6.78 -10.32 0.27
CA LEU A 867 8.00 -9.52 0.31
C LEU A 867 7.72 -8.14 -0.26
N GLU A 868 7.58 -7.15 0.62
CA GLU A 868 7.63 -5.73 0.26
C GLU A 868 9.07 -5.23 0.39
N SER A 869 9.56 -4.60 -0.66
CA SER A 869 10.96 -4.22 -0.75
C SER A 869 11.07 -2.79 -1.30
N PRO A 870 11.87 -1.90 -0.67
CA PRO A 870 12.13 -0.57 -1.24
C PRO A 870 12.97 -0.65 -2.54
N VAL A 871 13.40 -1.85 -2.89
CA VAL A 871 14.25 -2.17 -4.04
C VAL A 871 13.52 -3.16 -4.94
N VAL A 872 13.68 -3.03 -6.26
CA VAL A 872 12.99 -3.89 -7.23
C VAL A 872 13.43 -5.34 -7.01
N VAL A 873 12.47 -6.27 -7.03
CA VAL A 873 12.71 -7.71 -6.90
C VAL A 873 12.19 -8.47 -8.12
N SER A 874 12.86 -9.56 -8.47
CA SER A 874 12.49 -10.44 -9.60
C SER A 874 12.94 -11.89 -9.38
N SER A 875 12.53 -12.79 -10.26
CA SER A 875 12.85 -14.21 -10.36
C SER A 875 12.67 -14.98 -9.04
N PRO A 876 11.47 -14.98 -8.44
CA PRO A 876 11.23 -15.80 -7.26
C PRO A 876 11.45 -17.28 -7.58
N SER A 877 12.07 -18.02 -6.65
CA SER A 877 12.16 -19.47 -6.68
C SER A 877 12.13 -20.01 -5.26
N VAL A 878 11.22 -20.93 -4.96
CA VAL A 878 11.01 -21.45 -3.61
C VAL A 878 11.26 -22.96 -3.54
N VAL A 879 11.95 -23.38 -2.48
CA VAL A 879 12.09 -24.80 -2.14
C VAL A 879 11.59 -25.05 -0.71
N GLU A 880 10.89 -26.16 -0.54
CA GLU A 880 10.42 -26.66 0.76
C GLU A 880 11.38 -27.75 1.27
N HIS A 881 11.75 -27.66 2.56
CA HIS A 881 12.58 -28.67 3.23
C HIS A 881 12.04 -29.02 4.61
N PHE A 882 12.14 -30.29 5.00
CA PHE A 882 11.78 -30.74 6.35
C PHE A 882 13.01 -30.69 7.25
N ASP A 883 13.02 -29.75 8.20
CA ASP A 883 14.03 -29.66 9.23
C ASP A 883 13.78 -30.76 10.29
N ALA A 884 14.60 -31.81 10.23
CA ALA A 884 14.50 -32.92 11.17
C ALA A 884 14.81 -32.55 12.63
N THR A 885 15.56 -31.47 12.86
CA THR A 885 15.91 -31.00 14.22
C THR A 885 14.76 -30.28 14.88
N GLN A 886 13.98 -29.55 14.08
CA GLN A 886 12.79 -28.81 14.53
C GLN A 886 11.49 -29.58 14.29
N ALA A 887 11.57 -30.75 13.62
CA ALA A 887 10.43 -31.53 13.16
C ALA A 887 9.38 -30.68 12.40
N SER A 888 9.85 -29.72 11.60
CA SER A 888 9.03 -28.70 10.95
C SER A 888 9.41 -28.51 9.48
N TRP A 889 8.47 -28.05 8.67
CA TRP A 889 8.72 -27.66 7.29
C TRP A 889 9.17 -26.20 7.22
N ARG A 890 10.22 -25.92 6.46
CA ARG A 890 10.75 -24.59 6.17
C ARG A 890 10.77 -24.31 4.67
N TYR A 891 10.66 -23.05 4.31
CA TYR A 891 10.57 -22.55 2.94
C TYR A 891 11.71 -21.56 2.69
N TYR A 892 12.46 -21.79 1.62
CA TYR A 892 13.61 -20.98 1.22
C TYR A 892 13.28 -20.31 -0.11
N LEU A 893 13.06 -18.99 -0.08
CA LEU A 893 12.72 -18.17 -1.22
C LEU A 893 13.97 -17.45 -1.74
N TYR A 894 14.44 -17.82 -2.91
CA TYR A 894 15.50 -17.14 -3.65
C TYR A 894 14.89 -16.13 -4.63
N TYR A 895 15.55 -15.00 -4.81
CA TYR A 895 15.10 -13.93 -5.71
C TYR A 895 16.26 -13.01 -6.11
N ILE A 896 16.08 -12.24 -7.17
CA ILE A 896 16.99 -11.15 -7.55
C ILE A 896 16.54 -9.86 -6.86
N ALA A 897 17.47 -9.12 -6.27
CA ALA A 897 17.23 -7.81 -5.68
C ALA A 897 18.08 -6.72 -6.36
N GLU A 898 17.47 -5.58 -6.69
CA GLU A 898 18.13 -4.46 -7.39
C GLU A 898 18.32 -3.26 -6.46
N THR A 899 19.49 -3.16 -5.82
CA THR A 899 19.81 -2.06 -4.90
C THR A 899 20.76 -1.04 -5.53
N ASP A 900 22.01 -1.46 -5.68
CA ASP A 900 23.19 -0.78 -6.24
C ASP A 900 23.84 -1.71 -7.31
N GLY A 901 23.00 -2.56 -7.90
CA GLY A 901 23.33 -3.68 -8.77
C GLY A 901 22.35 -4.84 -8.56
N LYS A 902 22.31 -5.78 -9.50
CA LYS A 902 21.53 -7.02 -9.36
C LYS A 902 22.29 -8.04 -8.51
N ARG A 903 21.63 -8.68 -7.57
CA ARG A 903 22.19 -9.73 -6.71
C ARG A 903 21.17 -10.82 -6.41
N ILE A 904 21.62 -12.05 -6.19
CA ILE A 904 20.78 -13.14 -5.68
C ILE A 904 20.62 -12.95 -4.17
N ALA A 905 19.39 -12.94 -3.69
CA ALA A 905 19.03 -12.88 -2.29
C ALA A 905 18.23 -14.12 -1.90
N MET A 906 18.18 -14.42 -0.60
CA MET A 906 17.38 -15.51 -0.05
C MET A 906 16.69 -15.04 1.23
N ALA A 907 15.42 -15.44 1.38
CA ALA A 907 14.64 -15.29 2.59
C ALA A 907 14.11 -16.65 3.05
N VAL A 908 13.91 -16.81 4.37
CA VAL A 908 13.38 -18.06 4.94
C VAL A 908 12.07 -17.76 5.65
N GLY A 909 11.11 -18.69 5.55
CA GLY A 909 9.86 -18.66 6.29
C GLY A 909 9.43 -20.06 6.71
N ASP A 910 8.57 -20.15 7.72
CA ASP A 910 8.02 -21.43 8.20
C ASP A 910 6.65 -21.74 7.58
N HIS A 911 6.12 -20.85 6.75
CA HIS A 911 4.88 -21.05 5.99
C HIS A 911 5.08 -20.59 4.54
N PRO A 912 4.46 -21.25 3.55
CA PRO A 912 4.62 -20.84 2.14
C PRO A 912 4.13 -19.41 1.86
N THR A 913 3.23 -18.87 2.68
CA THR A 913 2.78 -17.47 2.58
C THR A 913 3.59 -16.48 3.42
N GLY A 914 4.74 -16.89 3.96
CA GLY A 914 5.53 -16.06 4.87
C GLY A 914 4.93 -15.95 6.29
N GLU A 915 5.38 -14.99 7.11
CA GLU A 915 6.32 -13.90 6.77
C GLU A 915 7.74 -14.40 6.47
N PHE A 916 8.28 -14.06 5.31
CA PHE A 916 9.66 -14.38 4.95
C PHE A 916 10.60 -13.36 5.60
N VAL A 917 11.54 -13.82 6.41
CA VAL A 917 12.56 -12.96 7.02
C VAL A 917 13.83 -13.04 6.18
N LYS A 918 14.37 -11.87 5.84
CA LYS A 918 15.68 -11.77 5.19
C LYS A 918 16.72 -12.36 6.13
N SER A 919 17.42 -13.40 5.70
CA SER A 919 18.43 -13.99 6.56
C SER A 919 19.70 -13.15 6.60
N ALA A 920 20.29 -12.93 7.78
CA ALA A 920 21.64 -12.40 7.91
C ALA A 920 22.65 -13.36 7.23
N GLY A 921 23.59 -12.81 6.46
CA GLY A 921 24.61 -13.58 5.73
C GLY A 921 24.26 -13.87 4.25
N ILE A 922 23.86 -12.82 3.52
CA ILE A 922 23.47 -12.87 2.11
C ILE A 922 24.59 -13.50 1.25
N LEU A 923 24.20 -14.34 0.29
CA LEU A 923 24.97 -14.64 -0.92
C LEU A 923 25.07 -13.33 -1.77
N GLU A 924 25.84 -12.33 -1.33
CA GLU A 924 25.98 -11.08 -2.10
C GLU A 924 26.90 -11.32 -3.30
N ILE A 925 26.30 -11.67 -4.44
CA ILE A 925 26.98 -11.55 -5.73
C ILE A 925 26.94 -10.06 -6.11
N ALA A 926 27.92 -9.29 -5.65
CA ALA A 926 28.08 -7.88 -6.01
C ALA A 926 28.87 -7.74 -7.32
N ALA A 927 28.43 -6.82 -8.19
CA ALA A 927 29.16 -6.51 -9.40
C ALA A 927 30.46 -5.75 -9.08
N GLY A 928 31.61 -6.38 -9.33
CA GLY A 928 32.90 -5.71 -9.47
C GLY A 928 33.86 -5.78 -8.27
N ASN A 929 34.52 -6.92 -8.06
CA ASN A 929 35.92 -7.00 -7.59
C ASN A 929 36.48 -8.43 -7.74
N PRO A 930 37.43 -8.72 -8.66
CA PRO A 930 37.95 -10.08 -8.88
C PRO A 930 39.01 -10.52 -7.84
N SER A 931 38.87 -10.11 -6.58
CA SER A 931 39.85 -10.38 -5.53
C SER A 931 39.16 -10.64 -4.19
N ALA A 932 38.79 -11.90 -3.92
CA ALA A 932 38.78 -12.50 -2.56
C ALA A 932 38.19 -13.93 -2.57
N THR A 933 39.02 -14.90 -2.15
CA THR A 933 38.70 -16.20 -1.50
C THR A 933 37.69 -17.18 -2.14
N PRO A 934 37.75 -18.50 -1.84
CA PRO A 934 36.85 -19.57 -2.39
C PRO A 934 35.35 -19.43 -2.05
N SER A 935 34.94 -18.27 -1.55
CA SER A 935 33.59 -17.91 -1.09
C SER A 935 32.89 -16.93 -2.04
N SER A 936 33.46 -16.61 -3.20
CA SER A 936 32.87 -15.70 -4.19
C SER A 936 32.65 -16.41 -5.53
N LEU A 937 31.41 -16.38 -6.01
CA LEU A 937 31.01 -16.95 -7.31
C LEU A 937 31.46 -15.99 -8.44
N PRO A 938 31.85 -16.47 -9.63
CA PRO A 938 32.25 -15.63 -10.75
C PRO A 938 31.04 -15.00 -11.47
N ALA A 939 31.21 -13.73 -11.86
CA ALA A 939 30.47 -12.96 -12.87
C ALA A 939 29.23 -12.12 -12.45
N THR A 940 28.87 -11.24 -13.39
CA THR A 940 28.30 -9.89 -13.27
C THR A 940 26.78 -9.84 -13.48
N SER A 941 26.04 -9.08 -12.65
CA SER A 941 24.63 -8.69 -12.85
C SER A 941 23.65 -9.84 -13.23
N PRO A 942 23.33 -10.77 -12.31
CA PRO A 942 22.41 -11.89 -12.56
C PRO A 942 21.02 -11.42 -13.04
N VAL A 943 20.43 -12.18 -13.97
CA VAL A 943 19.12 -11.89 -14.57
C VAL A 943 18.01 -12.77 -14.00
N SER A 944 18.31 -14.03 -13.67
CA SER A 944 17.35 -15.00 -13.13
C SER A 944 18.04 -16.01 -12.21
N VAL A 945 17.28 -16.56 -11.27
CA VAL A 945 17.71 -17.58 -10.29
C VAL A 945 16.64 -18.66 -10.16
N THR A 946 17.07 -19.91 -9.97
CA THR A 946 16.19 -21.02 -9.55
C THR A 946 16.94 -21.97 -8.61
N ALA A 947 16.22 -22.56 -7.66
CA ALA A 947 16.73 -23.58 -6.76
C ALA A 947 15.99 -24.91 -7.00
N PHE A 948 16.75 -25.99 -7.09
CA PHE A 948 16.22 -27.34 -7.32
C PHE A 948 16.79 -28.32 -6.30
N THR A 949 15.90 -29.08 -5.66
CA THR A 949 16.31 -30.16 -4.75
C THR A 949 16.20 -31.50 -5.46
N ASP A 950 17.34 -32.16 -5.63
CA ASP A 950 17.39 -33.47 -6.26
C ASP A 950 16.79 -34.53 -5.32
N SER A 951 15.71 -35.17 -5.77
CA SER A 951 15.03 -36.23 -5.01
C SER A 951 15.88 -37.48 -4.79
N LEU A 952 16.95 -37.71 -5.58
CA LEU A 952 17.80 -38.88 -5.45
C LEU A 952 18.90 -38.71 -4.39
N SER A 953 19.56 -37.55 -4.39
CA SER A 953 20.66 -37.21 -3.46
C SER A 953 20.22 -36.41 -2.23
N ASN A 954 19.04 -35.78 -2.28
CA ASN A 954 18.56 -34.81 -1.29
C ASN A 954 19.48 -33.58 -1.14
N ILE A 955 20.21 -33.23 -2.20
CA ILE A 955 21.03 -32.02 -2.29
C ILE A 955 20.26 -30.94 -3.03
N THR A 956 20.31 -29.71 -2.52
CA THR A 956 19.78 -28.53 -3.21
C THR A 956 20.86 -27.87 -4.04
N TYR A 957 20.52 -27.52 -5.27
CA TYR A 957 21.38 -26.84 -6.23
C TYR A 957 20.79 -25.47 -6.54
N LEU A 958 21.65 -24.46 -6.66
CA LEU A 958 21.30 -23.10 -7.06
C LEU A 958 21.82 -22.85 -8.46
N TYR A 959 20.94 -22.35 -9.33
CA TYR A 959 21.25 -22.00 -10.72
C TYR A 959 20.94 -20.54 -10.98
N TRP A 960 21.77 -19.89 -11.79
CA TRP A 960 21.53 -18.51 -12.22
C TRP A 960 22.07 -18.25 -13.62
N ASN A 961 21.53 -17.21 -14.24
CA ASN A 961 21.96 -16.75 -15.56
C ASN A 961 22.52 -15.35 -15.52
N ASP A 962 23.58 -15.15 -16.29
CA ASP A 962 24.10 -13.87 -16.75
C ASP A 962 24.36 -13.91 -18.27
N ALA A 963 25.61 -13.77 -18.73
CA ALA A 963 26.03 -14.14 -20.08
C ALA A 963 26.13 -15.67 -20.30
N ALA A 964 26.04 -16.47 -19.24
CA ALA A 964 26.05 -17.92 -19.26
C ALA A 964 25.11 -18.50 -18.19
N LEU A 965 24.84 -19.81 -18.28
CA LEU A 965 24.15 -20.56 -17.23
C LEU A 965 25.15 -21.19 -16.27
N TRP A 966 24.98 -20.90 -14.99
CA TRP A 966 25.81 -21.41 -13.90
C TRP A 966 24.99 -22.26 -12.93
N GLY A 967 25.66 -23.19 -12.26
CA GLY A 967 25.06 -23.99 -11.19
C GLY A 967 26.05 -24.35 -10.10
N VAL A 968 25.56 -24.47 -8.87
CA VAL A 968 26.36 -24.91 -7.72
C VAL A 968 25.52 -25.73 -6.75
N ALA A 969 26.13 -26.73 -6.11
CA ALA A 969 25.50 -27.43 -5.00
C ALA A 969 25.54 -26.55 -3.74
N LEU A 970 24.52 -26.62 -2.89
CA LEU A 970 24.48 -25.95 -1.59
C LEU A 970 24.77 -26.93 -0.45
N GLN A 971 25.34 -26.40 0.62
CA GLN A 971 25.45 -27.08 1.92
C GLN A 971 24.05 -27.26 2.55
N PRO A 972 23.91 -28.10 3.60
CA PRO A 972 22.63 -28.30 4.28
C PRO A 972 22.02 -27.05 4.94
N ASP A 973 22.74 -25.92 4.97
CA ASP A 973 22.23 -24.63 5.42
C ASP A 973 21.45 -23.86 4.34
N PHE A 974 21.37 -24.41 3.12
CA PHE A 974 20.68 -23.84 1.94
C PHE A 974 21.24 -22.47 1.50
N ARG A 975 22.43 -22.11 1.95
CA ARG A 975 23.02 -20.78 1.73
C ARG A 975 24.46 -20.86 1.27
N THR A 976 25.24 -21.77 1.83
CA THR A 976 26.68 -21.85 1.56
C THR A 976 26.92 -22.75 0.35
N PRO A 977 27.66 -22.29 -0.69
CA PRO A 977 28.11 -23.16 -1.77
C PRO A 977 28.94 -24.34 -1.24
N ALA A 978 28.64 -25.55 -1.71
CA ALA A 978 29.38 -26.77 -1.36
C ALA A 978 30.63 -27.00 -2.24
N GLY A 979 30.92 -26.08 -3.15
CA GLY A 979 32.09 -26.10 -4.03
C GLY A 979 32.07 -24.93 -5.00
N GLU A 980 33.03 -24.94 -5.94
CA GLU A 980 33.09 -23.94 -7.01
C GLU A 980 31.91 -24.09 -7.98
N PRO A 981 31.31 -22.99 -8.44
CA PRO A 981 30.24 -23.05 -9.41
C PRO A 981 30.71 -23.51 -10.78
N VAL A 982 29.83 -24.25 -11.45
CA VAL A 982 30.07 -24.89 -12.74
C VAL A 982 29.31 -24.14 -13.83
N ARG A 983 29.99 -23.86 -14.94
CA ARG A 983 29.36 -23.32 -16.15
C ARG A 983 28.69 -24.44 -16.92
N LEU A 984 27.37 -24.35 -17.10
CA LEU A 984 26.52 -25.39 -17.68
C LEU A 984 26.24 -25.15 -19.17
N ALA A 985 26.12 -23.88 -19.59
CA ALA A 985 25.91 -23.51 -20.99
C ALA A 985 26.44 -22.09 -21.29
N ASP A 986 26.86 -21.85 -22.53
CA ASP A 986 27.43 -20.58 -23.00
C ASP A 986 26.38 -19.55 -23.46
N GLU A 987 25.10 -19.90 -23.43
CA GLU A 987 24.02 -19.09 -24.00
C GLU A 987 23.36 -18.16 -22.97
N ALA A 988 23.34 -16.86 -23.25
CA ALA A 988 22.53 -15.90 -22.50
C ALA A 988 21.04 -16.28 -22.61
N SER A 989 20.40 -16.55 -21.47
CA SER A 989 18.99 -16.90 -21.37
C SER A 989 18.40 -16.28 -20.10
N ALA A 990 17.08 -16.25 -20.01
CA ALA A 990 16.37 -15.75 -18.84
C ALA A 990 15.29 -16.76 -18.44
N GLY A 991 14.81 -16.67 -17.20
CA GLY A 991 13.78 -17.55 -16.68
C GLY A 991 14.21 -19.01 -16.70
N ILE A 992 14.85 -19.49 -15.64
CA ILE A 992 15.38 -20.85 -15.54
C ILE A 992 14.42 -21.67 -14.69
N GLU A 993 14.16 -22.91 -15.11
CA GLU A 993 13.49 -23.90 -14.30
C GLU A 993 14.19 -25.25 -14.43
N VAL A 994 14.42 -25.92 -13.30
CA VAL A 994 15.12 -27.22 -13.25
C VAL A 994 14.25 -28.24 -12.54
N PHE A 995 13.97 -29.36 -13.20
CA PHE A 995 13.24 -30.48 -12.61
C PHE A 995 13.83 -31.82 -13.05
N SER A 996 13.46 -32.90 -12.36
CA SER A 996 13.89 -34.26 -12.71
C SER A 996 12.71 -35.21 -12.89
N ARG A 997 12.86 -36.16 -13.81
CA ARG A 997 11.88 -37.22 -14.08
C ARG A 997 12.61 -38.50 -14.45
N GLU A 998 12.32 -39.58 -13.72
CA GLU A 998 12.87 -40.93 -13.98
C GLU A 998 14.42 -40.95 -14.13
N GLY A 999 15.11 -40.14 -13.32
CA GLY A 999 16.58 -40.05 -13.31
C GLY A 999 17.19 -39.14 -14.38
N LYS A 1000 16.38 -38.49 -15.21
CA LYS A 1000 16.80 -37.43 -16.14
C LYS A 1000 16.61 -36.05 -15.51
N TYR A 1001 17.48 -35.11 -15.86
CA TYR A 1001 17.42 -33.70 -15.44
C TYR A 1001 17.10 -32.81 -16.62
N TYR A 1002 16.10 -31.95 -16.45
CA TYR A 1002 15.59 -31.05 -17.49
C TYR A 1002 15.88 -29.61 -17.09
N PHE A 1003 16.53 -28.87 -17.98
CA PHE A 1003 16.89 -27.47 -17.80
C PHE A 1003 16.10 -26.62 -18.77
N MET A 1004 14.98 -26.12 -18.30
CA MET A 1004 14.06 -25.29 -19.09
C MET A 1004 14.45 -23.82 -18.96
N ARG A 1005 14.41 -23.08 -20.08
CA ARG A 1005 14.81 -21.67 -20.13
C ARG A 1005 14.17 -20.91 -21.27
N THR A 1006 14.05 -19.59 -21.14
CA THR A 1006 13.61 -18.73 -22.24
C THR A 1006 14.78 -18.36 -23.15
N ALA A 1007 14.66 -18.79 -24.40
CA ALA A 1007 15.55 -18.49 -25.51
C ALA A 1007 15.06 -17.27 -26.32
N PRO A 1008 15.90 -16.71 -27.22
CA PRO A 1008 15.50 -15.60 -28.09
C PRO A 1008 14.22 -15.87 -28.88
N ALA A 1009 13.50 -14.78 -29.19
CA ALA A 1009 12.15 -14.79 -29.75
C ALA A 1009 11.08 -15.38 -28.82
N ALA A 1010 11.27 -15.28 -27.49
CA ALA A 1010 10.32 -15.71 -26.46
C ALA A 1010 9.89 -17.18 -26.61
N ARG A 1011 10.88 -18.05 -26.87
CA ARG A 1011 10.69 -19.49 -26.94
C ARG A 1011 11.12 -20.13 -25.65
N LEU A 1012 10.25 -20.93 -25.07
CA LEU A 1012 10.64 -21.80 -23.98
C LEU A 1012 11.32 -23.03 -24.56
N VAL A 1013 12.56 -23.28 -24.16
CA VAL A 1013 13.35 -24.42 -24.61
C VAL A 1013 13.82 -25.24 -23.41
N TYR A 1014 14.19 -26.50 -23.64
CA TYR A 1014 14.82 -27.32 -22.61
C TYR A 1014 16.04 -28.06 -23.15
N SER A 1015 17.02 -28.31 -22.27
CA SER A 1015 18.14 -29.23 -22.51
C SER A 1015 18.11 -30.37 -21.47
N GLU A 1016 18.55 -31.57 -21.84
CA GLU A 1016 18.76 -32.67 -20.90
C GLU A 1016 20.19 -32.61 -20.32
N GLY A 1017 20.31 -32.85 -19.01
CA GLY A 1017 21.59 -32.98 -18.31
C GLY A 1017 21.80 -34.40 -17.78
N ALA A 1018 23.04 -34.91 -17.88
CA ALA A 1018 23.40 -36.23 -17.34
C ALA A 1018 23.47 -36.25 -15.79
N SER A 1019 23.62 -35.08 -15.17
CA SER A 1019 23.59 -34.85 -13.72
C SER A 1019 23.14 -33.41 -13.44
N PRO A 1020 22.83 -33.04 -12.19
CA PRO A 1020 22.46 -31.66 -11.84
C PRO A 1020 23.50 -30.60 -12.21
N LEU A 1021 24.78 -30.97 -12.39
CA LEU A 1021 25.88 -30.04 -12.73
C LEU A 1021 26.62 -30.41 -14.02
N ALA A 1022 26.03 -31.25 -14.88
CA ALA A 1022 26.65 -31.62 -16.15
C ALA A 1022 26.48 -30.50 -17.20
N PRO A 1023 27.48 -30.27 -18.08
CA PRO A 1023 27.33 -29.39 -19.23
C PRO A 1023 26.12 -29.79 -20.09
N LEU A 1024 25.38 -28.79 -20.57
CA LEU A 1024 24.14 -28.98 -21.33
C LEU A 1024 24.41 -29.07 -22.84
N GLY A 1025 23.70 -29.98 -23.49
CA GLY A 1025 23.69 -30.11 -24.95
C GLY A 1025 22.67 -29.18 -25.63
N SER A 1026 22.40 -29.47 -26.91
CA SER A 1026 21.40 -28.78 -27.73
C SER A 1026 20.03 -28.74 -27.06
N SER A 1027 19.31 -27.63 -27.25
CA SER A 1027 17.98 -27.44 -26.70
C SER A 1027 16.87 -27.85 -27.69
N SER A 1028 15.73 -28.27 -27.14
CA SER A 1028 14.50 -28.54 -27.88
C SER A 1028 13.42 -27.55 -27.47
N ILE A 1029 12.51 -27.20 -28.39
CA ILE A 1029 11.43 -26.25 -28.12
C ILE A 1029 10.33 -26.93 -27.31
N VAL A 1030 9.91 -26.29 -26.23
CA VAL A 1030 8.74 -26.68 -25.41
C VAL A 1030 7.51 -25.94 -25.91
N LEU A 1031 7.55 -24.59 -25.92
CA LEU A 1031 6.44 -23.77 -26.39
C LEU A 1031 6.90 -22.40 -26.88
N GLN A 1032 6.08 -21.76 -27.71
CA GLN A 1032 6.25 -20.38 -28.17
C GLN A 1032 5.32 -19.49 -27.36
N LEU A 1033 5.87 -18.45 -26.72
CA LEU A 1033 5.09 -17.50 -25.93
C LEU A 1033 4.40 -16.46 -26.83
N GLU A 1034 3.30 -15.90 -26.35
CA GLU A 1034 2.54 -14.83 -27.01
C GLU A 1034 3.16 -13.43 -26.77
N THR A 1035 4.20 -13.35 -25.95
CA THR A 1035 4.94 -12.12 -25.62
C THR A 1035 6.26 -12.05 -26.37
N THR A 1036 6.84 -10.86 -26.49
CA THR A 1036 8.24 -10.66 -26.91
C THR A 1036 9.21 -10.52 -25.73
N ALA A 1037 8.68 -10.41 -24.51
CA ALA A 1037 9.46 -10.29 -23.27
C ALA A 1037 10.04 -11.64 -22.82
N GLN A 1038 11.11 -11.59 -22.03
CA GLN A 1038 11.65 -12.76 -21.33
C GLN A 1038 10.64 -13.21 -20.27
N ALA A 1039 10.02 -14.38 -20.43
CA ALA A 1039 9.13 -14.95 -19.42
C ALA A 1039 9.85 -16.03 -18.60
N HIS A 1040 9.43 -16.25 -17.37
CA HIS A 1040 9.96 -17.34 -16.54
C HIS A 1040 8.99 -18.53 -16.59
N PRO A 1041 9.48 -19.75 -16.86
CA PRO A 1041 8.72 -20.96 -16.64
C PRO A 1041 8.77 -21.38 -15.17
N SER A 1042 7.78 -22.14 -14.74
CA SER A 1042 7.90 -23.00 -13.56
C SER A 1042 7.10 -24.28 -13.79
N VAL A 1043 7.58 -25.40 -13.27
CA VAL A 1043 7.04 -26.73 -13.58
C VAL A 1043 6.61 -27.43 -12.30
N ILE A 1044 5.37 -27.92 -12.27
CA ILE A 1044 4.86 -28.70 -11.16
C ILE A 1044 4.43 -30.10 -11.60
N ARG A 1045 4.84 -31.10 -10.82
CA ARG A 1045 4.26 -32.43 -10.86
C ARG A 1045 3.17 -32.52 -9.81
N VAL A 1046 1.95 -32.92 -10.21
CA VAL A 1046 0.86 -33.13 -9.24
C VAL A 1046 1.19 -34.33 -8.36
N PRO A 1047 1.25 -34.16 -7.02
CA PRO A 1047 1.64 -35.24 -6.10
C PRO A 1047 0.78 -36.49 -6.25
N GLY A 1048 1.47 -37.62 -6.26
CA GLY A 1048 0.87 -38.95 -6.41
C GLY A 1048 0.24 -39.23 -7.78
N THR A 1049 0.52 -38.38 -8.77
CA THR A 1049 0.13 -38.60 -10.16
C THR A 1049 1.36 -38.68 -11.08
N GLY A 1050 1.12 -39.00 -12.35
CA GLY A 1050 2.09 -38.86 -13.43
C GLY A 1050 1.94 -37.55 -14.21
N ASP A 1051 1.06 -36.65 -13.77
CA ASP A 1051 0.71 -35.44 -14.50
C ASP A 1051 1.66 -34.29 -14.16
N TRP A 1052 2.09 -33.58 -15.21
CA TRP A 1052 3.00 -32.45 -15.15
C TRP A 1052 2.37 -31.23 -15.81
N TYR A 1053 2.64 -30.06 -15.26
CA TYR A 1053 2.10 -28.80 -15.72
C TYR A 1053 3.20 -27.74 -15.76
N VAL A 1054 3.11 -26.84 -16.73
CA VAL A 1054 3.99 -25.68 -16.84
C VAL A 1054 3.18 -24.42 -16.57
N ALA A 1055 3.66 -23.60 -15.64
CA ALA A 1055 3.22 -22.24 -15.39
C ALA A 1055 4.07 -21.28 -16.22
N PHE A 1056 3.43 -20.27 -16.82
CA PHE A 1056 4.13 -19.28 -17.65
C PHE A 1056 3.35 -17.97 -17.67
N GLN A 1057 4.07 -16.87 -17.88
CA GLN A 1057 3.45 -15.58 -18.16
C GLN A 1057 2.94 -15.57 -19.61
N ARG A 1058 1.64 -15.31 -19.82
CA ARG A 1058 1.07 -15.25 -21.18
C ARG A 1058 1.52 -13.98 -21.92
N ASN A 1059 1.26 -12.82 -21.33
CA ASN A 1059 1.80 -11.52 -21.73
C ASN A 1059 1.70 -10.54 -20.54
N ALA A 1060 2.38 -9.39 -20.60
CA ALA A 1060 2.47 -8.43 -19.49
C ALA A 1060 1.09 -7.93 -18.97
N ALA A 1061 0.06 -7.92 -19.83
CA ALA A 1061 -1.29 -7.47 -19.46
C ALA A 1061 -2.22 -8.61 -18.98
N SER A 1062 -1.82 -9.87 -19.18
CA SER A 1062 -2.73 -11.04 -19.06
C SER A 1062 -2.37 -12.02 -17.96
N GLY A 1063 -1.36 -11.77 -17.12
CA GLY A 1063 -1.06 -12.63 -15.96
C GLY A 1063 -0.54 -14.04 -16.26
N ILE A 1064 -0.76 -14.98 -15.33
CA ILE A 1064 -0.13 -16.32 -15.31
C ILE A 1064 -1.09 -17.40 -15.85
N GLY A 1065 -0.62 -18.23 -16.78
CA GLY A 1065 -1.34 -19.38 -17.31
C GLY A 1065 -0.68 -20.72 -16.96
N PHE A 1066 -1.48 -21.79 -16.98
CA PHE A 1066 -1.04 -23.17 -16.84
C PHE A 1066 -1.39 -24.00 -18.07
N GLU A 1067 -0.50 -24.92 -18.45
CA GLU A 1067 -0.77 -25.93 -19.47
C GLU A 1067 -0.24 -27.29 -19.06
N LYS A 1068 -0.89 -28.35 -19.55
CA LYS A 1068 -0.42 -29.72 -19.32
C LYS A 1068 0.82 -30.00 -20.16
N MET A 1069 1.85 -30.53 -19.50
CA MET A 1069 3.10 -30.94 -20.14
C MET A 1069 3.16 -32.47 -20.25
N ASN A 1070 3.28 -32.97 -21.47
CA ASN A 1070 3.34 -34.41 -21.75
C ASN A 1070 4.73 -34.83 -22.21
N PHE A 1071 5.07 -36.09 -21.96
CA PHE A 1071 6.34 -36.69 -22.33
C PHE A 1071 6.09 -37.91 -23.23
N ASP A 1072 6.97 -38.14 -24.19
CA ASP A 1072 6.98 -39.41 -24.93
C ASP A 1072 7.64 -40.54 -24.12
N ALA A 1073 7.72 -41.74 -24.72
CA ALA A 1073 8.33 -42.90 -24.09
C ALA A 1073 9.85 -42.76 -23.84
N GLY A 1074 10.53 -41.88 -24.57
CA GLY A 1074 11.95 -41.55 -24.39
C GLY A 1074 12.19 -40.44 -23.36
N GLY A 1075 11.14 -39.84 -22.83
CA GLY A 1075 11.21 -38.70 -21.92
C GLY A 1075 11.41 -37.36 -22.62
N ILE A 1076 11.14 -37.27 -23.93
CA ILE A 1076 11.14 -36.00 -24.68
C ILE A 1076 9.87 -35.23 -24.30
N ILE A 1077 10.01 -33.93 -24.02
CA ILE A 1077 8.86 -33.05 -23.76
C ILE A 1077 8.15 -32.78 -25.09
N LEU A 1078 6.88 -33.15 -25.17
CA LEU A 1078 6.05 -32.86 -26.34
C LEU A 1078 5.72 -31.36 -26.39
N PRO A 1079 5.64 -30.74 -27.59
CA PRO A 1079 5.30 -29.33 -27.71
C PRO A 1079 4.00 -28.97 -27.00
N VAL A 1080 4.04 -27.92 -26.19
CA VAL A 1080 2.89 -27.40 -25.43
C VAL A 1080 2.32 -26.21 -26.20
N THR A 1081 1.00 -26.18 -26.36
CA THR A 1081 0.29 -25.06 -27.00
C THR A 1081 -0.42 -24.25 -25.91
N PRO A 1082 -0.03 -22.98 -25.68
CA PRO A 1082 -0.77 -22.10 -24.79
C PRO A 1082 -2.22 -21.91 -25.23
N THR A 1083 -3.16 -22.11 -24.32
CA THR A 1083 -4.61 -21.94 -24.55
C THR A 1083 -5.25 -21.11 -23.45
N TYR A 1084 -6.40 -20.51 -23.77
CA TYR A 1084 -7.22 -19.85 -22.76
C TYR A 1084 -8.09 -20.84 -21.97
N THR A 1085 -8.46 -21.97 -22.56
CA THR A 1085 -9.11 -23.08 -21.84
C THR A 1085 -8.26 -23.52 -20.66
N GLY A 1086 -6.94 -23.60 -20.85
CA GLY A 1086 -5.99 -24.00 -19.81
C GLY A 1086 -6.21 -25.44 -19.40
N ILE A 1087 -6.19 -25.69 -18.09
CA ILE A 1087 -6.26 -27.02 -17.51
C ILE A 1087 -7.58 -27.24 -16.77
N GLU A 1088 -7.92 -28.52 -16.58
CA GLU A 1088 -8.95 -28.96 -15.63
C GLU A 1088 -8.42 -28.95 -14.20
N ALA A 1089 -9.34 -28.84 -13.24
CA ALA A 1089 -9.03 -28.98 -11.82
C ALA A 1089 -8.27 -30.29 -11.54
N VAL A 1090 -7.12 -30.18 -10.88
CA VAL A 1090 -6.34 -31.35 -10.47
C VAL A 1090 -6.83 -31.86 -9.12
N ALA A 1091 -6.79 -33.18 -8.94
CA ALA A 1091 -7.12 -33.82 -7.66
C ALA A 1091 -5.84 -34.29 -6.97
N VAL A 1092 -5.62 -33.83 -5.74
CA VAL A 1092 -4.55 -34.32 -4.86
C VAL A 1092 -5.17 -35.25 -3.82
N SER A 1093 -4.77 -36.52 -3.82
CA SER A 1093 -5.28 -37.51 -2.87
C SER A 1093 -4.51 -37.44 -1.55
N GLU A 1094 -5.17 -37.01 -0.46
CA GLU A 1094 -4.53 -36.88 0.87
C GLU A 1094 -3.93 -38.19 1.37
N ASP A 1095 -4.65 -39.30 1.25
CA ASP A 1095 -4.16 -40.64 1.66
C ASP A 1095 -2.89 -41.06 0.91
N LEU A 1096 -2.73 -40.52 -0.30
CA LEU A 1096 -1.63 -40.82 -1.21
C LEU A 1096 -0.38 -40.05 -0.81
N VAL A 1097 -0.53 -38.75 -0.55
CA VAL A 1097 0.53 -37.88 -0.03
C VAL A 1097 1.02 -38.43 1.32
N ASN A 1098 0.10 -38.78 2.23
CA ASN A 1098 0.42 -39.37 3.52
C ASN A 1098 1.11 -40.74 3.41
N ALA A 1099 0.72 -41.58 2.45
CA ALA A 1099 1.34 -42.89 2.24
C ALA A 1099 2.74 -42.81 1.64
N ILE A 1100 3.00 -41.88 0.72
CA ILE A 1100 4.34 -41.65 0.13
C ILE A 1100 5.32 -41.16 1.21
N GLU A 1101 4.84 -40.37 2.16
CA GLU A 1101 5.67 -39.84 3.24
C GLU A 1101 5.87 -40.79 4.42
N ASN A 1102 5.16 -41.92 4.42
CA ASN A 1102 5.26 -42.92 5.47
C ASN A 1102 6.73 -43.44 5.57
N PRO A 1103 7.38 -43.33 6.75
CA PRO A 1103 8.76 -43.75 6.96
C PRO A 1103 9.06 -45.19 6.51
N ILE A 1104 8.06 -46.07 6.53
CA ILE A 1104 8.18 -47.46 6.08
C ILE A 1104 8.68 -47.54 4.63
N PHE A 1105 8.23 -46.64 3.74
CA PHE A 1105 8.65 -46.61 2.33
C PHE A 1105 9.91 -45.79 2.06
N LYS A 1106 10.36 -45.00 3.05
CA LYS A 1106 11.66 -44.31 3.03
C LYS A 1106 12.82 -45.19 3.53
N ALA A 1107 12.52 -46.39 4.06
CA ALA A 1107 13.55 -47.32 4.52
C ALA A 1107 14.33 -47.96 3.36
N ILE A 1108 15.67 -47.88 3.42
CA ILE A 1108 16.62 -48.28 2.37
C ILE A 1108 16.60 -49.79 2.02
N ASN A 1109 15.81 -50.62 2.70
CA ASN A 1109 15.89 -52.08 2.59
C ASN A 1109 14.57 -52.79 2.23
N LEU A 1110 13.57 -52.08 1.68
CA LEU A 1110 12.37 -52.76 1.21
C LEU A 1110 12.69 -53.63 -0.02
N PRO A 1111 12.35 -54.94 -0.02
CA PRO A 1111 12.52 -55.79 -1.19
C PRO A 1111 11.72 -55.29 -2.39
N ASP A 1112 12.25 -55.50 -3.60
CA ASP A 1112 11.52 -55.26 -4.84
C ASP A 1112 10.15 -55.95 -4.82
N GLY A 1113 9.11 -55.18 -5.15
CA GLY A 1113 7.75 -55.64 -4.99
C GLY A 1113 6.72 -54.54 -5.00
N TRP A 1114 5.49 -54.93 -4.78
CA TRP A 1114 4.35 -54.03 -4.67
C TRP A 1114 3.85 -54.07 -3.25
N TYR A 1115 3.46 -52.93 -2.72
CA TYR A 1115 3.04 -52.79 -1.33
C TYR A 1115 1.70 -52.06 -1.28
N ASN A 1116 0.82 -52.45 -0.36
CA ASN A 1116 -0.33 -51.62 -0.02
C ASN A 1116 0.12 -50.40 0.81
N LEU A 1117 -0.79 -49.46 1.06
CA LEU A 1117 -0.47 -48.22 1.80
C LEU A 1117 -0.04 -48.46 3.26
N GLN A 1118 -0.21 -49.68 3.78
CA GLN A 1118 0.22 -50.12 5.10
C GLN A 1118 1.64 -50.73 5.12
N GLY A 1119 2.34 -50.77 3.98
CA GLY A 1119 3.70 -51.32 3.90
C GLY A 1119 3.77 -52.84 3.80
N GLN A 1120 2.64 -53.51 3.51
CA GLN A 1120 2.60 -54.95 3.33
C GLN A 1120 2.83 -55.30 1.87
N LYS A 1121 3.73 -56.25 1.60
CA LYS A 1121 4.01 -56.72 0.25
C LYS A 1121 2.78 -57.48 -0.32
N ILE A 1122 2.34 -57.10 -1.51
CA ILE A 1122 1.17 -57.63 -2.21
C ILE A 1122 1.60 -58.25 -3.55
N ASP A 1123 1.32 -59.53 -3.72
CA ASP A 1123 1.50 -60.22 -4.99
C ASP A 1123 0.53 -59.72 -6.06
N LYS A 1124 0.94 -59.82 -7.33
CA LYS A 1124 0.16 -59.34 -8.47
C LYS A 1124 -1.26 -59.92 -8.53
N ALA A 1125 -1.44 -61.17 -8.09
CA ALA A 1125 -2.73 -61.85 -8.07
C ALA A 1125 -3.71 -61.30 -7.01
N ASN A 1126 -3.19 -60.61 -5.97
CA ASN A 1126 -3.96 -60.11 -4.84
C ASN A 1126 -4.23 -58.61 -4.92
N ARG A 1127 -4.05 -58.00 -6.09
CA ARG A 1127 -4.35 -56.59 -6.32
C ARG A 1127 -5.82 -56.40 -6.62
N MET A 1128 -6.44 -55.50 -5.89
CA MET A 1128 -7.81 -55.07 -6.11
C MET A 1128 -7.80 -53.93 -7.14
N LYS A 1129 -8.73 -54.03 -8.10
CA LYS A 1129 -8.96 -52.99 -9.08
C LYS A 1129 -9.47 -51.72 -8.38
N GLY A 1130 -8.85 -50.58 -8.64
CA GLY A 1130 -9.12 -49.29 -7.99
C GLY A 1130 -8.33 -49.03 -6.71
N ALA A 1131 -7.56 -50.00 -6.20
CA ALA A 1131 -6.69 -49.79 -5.04
C ALA A 1131 -5.32 -49.22 -5.46
N VAL A 1132 -4.71 -48.46 -4.55
CA VAL A 1132 -3.37 -47.87 -4.76
C VAL A 1132 -2.31 -48.82 -4.20
N TYR A 1133 -1.27 -49.04 -4.99
CA TYR A 1133 -0.10 -49.79 -4.57
C TYR A 1133 1.20 -49.01 -4.86
N ILE A 1134 2.17 -49.15 -3.96
CA ILE A 1134 3.51 -48.58 -4.10
C ILE A 1134 4.44 -49.66 -4.65
N LYS A 1135 5.09 -49.40 -5.79
CA LYS A 1135 6.13 -50.26 -6.34
C LYS A 1135 7.50 -49.84 -5.80
N VAL A 1136 8.17 -50.78 -5.16
CA VAL A 1136 9.58 -50.66 -4.75
C VAL A 1136 10.46 -51.39 -5.77
N SER A 1137 11.54 -50.74 -6.21
CA SER A 1137 12.60 -51.36 -7.02
C SER A 1137 13.96 -50.77 -6.67
N GLY A 1138 14.97 -51.62 -6.52
CA GLY A 1138 16.31 -51.19 -6.08
C GLY A 1138 16.31 -50.59 -4.67
N GLY A 1139 15.43 -51.07 -3.78
CA GLY A 1139 15.31 -50.57 -2.41
C GLY A 1139 14.67 -49.19 -2.26
N LYS A 1140 14.14 -48.59 -3.35
CA LYS A 1140 13.47 -47.29 -3.33
C LYS A 1140 12.04 -47.40 -3.88
N ALA A 1141 11.13 -46.59 -3.38
CA ALA A 1141 9.80 -46.42 -3.98
C ALA A 1141 9.96 -45.72 -5.34
N VAL A 1142 9.60 -46.39 -6.44
CA VAL A 1142 9.89 -45.91 -7.82
C VAL A 1142 8.65 -45.65 -8.65
N LYS A 1143 7.49 -46.21 -8.30
CA LYS A 1143 6.28 -46.01 -9.10
C LYS A 1143 5.01 -46.21 -8.30
N GLU A 1144 4.05 -45.34 -8.56
CA GLU A 1144 2.70 -45.40 -8.02
C GLU A 1144 1.73 -45.74 -9.13
N LEU A 1145 0.85 -46.70 -8.90
CA LEU A 1145 -0.15 -47.14 -9.87
C LEU A 1145 -1.45 -47.45 -9.13
N ARG A 1146 -2.53 -46.76 -9.51
CA ARG A 1146 -3.89 -47.28 -9.34
C ARG A 1146 -4.03 -48.47 -10.28
N TRP A 1147 -4.31 -49.65 -9.73
CA TRP A 1147 -4.38 -50.90 -10.50
C TRP A 1147 -5.77 -51.17 -11.06
#